data_AF-A0A350QWN9-F1
#
_entry.id   AF-A0A350QWN9-F1
#
_cell.length_a   1.000
_cell.length_b   1.000
_cell.length_c   1.000
_cell.angle_alpha   90.00
_cell.angle_beta   90.00
_cell.angle_gamma   90.00
#
_symmetry.space_group_name_H-M   'P 1'
#
loop_
_entity.id
_entity.type
_entity.pdbx_description
1 polymer ?
#
loop_
_entity_poly.entity_id
_entity_poly.type
_entity_poly.pdbx_seq_one_letter_code
_entity_poly.pdbx_strand_id
1 'polypeptide(L)'
;NSFSAPFDYRNFDLGSTISSLRIGKTTNNANILLSTPATISGPISVYGANIDVNTVFTAAGSTISLDGSGVVQDGPSGYLRATGLALLDGAVSLDHTSNDVDVLAGSGLDSLDYLDSDDLLIGTVNPSGISSAGDVSIATLLGNLEVSQNVTSGTSTVTSVVLNAARSIAAGTATGGDLIISGTPTISSLGGGRVTLYSGKVSTSTGLTEHLTSGSGRFRYNSDESATNFTTPLGNGSYAIYREGPVATIQTMSLSAAYGDSLPGLQYAGTFNGDGAVYSITGRVDSSTGSIQAGSYPINSDNLAALGYNAVGDGSGTLVVNPKLLTFSGLTAARKTYDGTTSVAVSGTASISGHGADVVSLSGTGLASFVDKNVGLNKSVAVTGHTLSGSDAANYLLPSPFILQASITAKGLSISGLLIHDKVYDGSPSATIDDSAATKSGLIAGDQVSVVSTGAFSDKNVGAGKTVNFTNQFIGADAGNYVISGQTTGQATITPKTLSISGIRAVGKVYDGNLVAGTDLSALAKNGLVTGDDIRVSSSGTFSDKHVGSGKTVSLSHTYTGSDVGNYDITGQASDTASITPKALSISGLKGVDKVYDGSLSAAIDVSSSTRDGLVPGDEVTVNSAGTFGDRKAGVDKSIALANQYGGADVGNYLITGQASGLASILPKTLSISGVKALDKVYDGDQSVELDVTSALKTGLVSGDEVTFVATGRFADKSAGSGKVVTLSSQYSGADLANYDVQGQATAIASIRPRKVSLSAEKTFNGQTGLGDGVVIETGVEGETLSYSGATAAVASVAGPDGVVGTADNFVASIVLLDATDGSGLASNYVLPELNALNAPLEVSASTVVVEESITAQLMDLSSETADAFDGSVKYGVSSEATSVSVETTLLQAPAAGGTDSSPDGVTASDNDLGLKIEMVSRPDSFSTGIVAVTIPQGTAVAGTGFSFGLPDEISTLVSSSGSGLQITLESGAPLPSWINYNADSAKFVSSAVPDGAFPLKVIMNVDGKKVAIVISESQE
;
A
#
# COMPACT_ATOMS: atom_id res chain seq x y z
N ASN A 1 -25.76 -56.20 -137.42
CA ASN A 1 -25.87 -55.62 -138.79
C ASN A 1 -26.68 -54.34 -138.72
N SER A 2 -26.52 -53.38 -139.64
CA SER A 2 -27.51 -52.30 -139.74
C SER A 2 -28.80 -52.85 -140.36
N PHE A 3 -29.90 -52.21 -140.02
CA PHE A 3 -31.20 -52.37 -140.66
C PHE A 3 -31.40 -51.22 -141.65
N SER A 4 -32.13 -51.47 -142.75
CA SER A 4 -32.45 -50.47 -143.78
C SER A 4 -33.85 -49.84 -143.61
N ALA A 5 -34.53 -50.23 -142.54
CA ALA A 5 -35.87 -49.80 -142.12
C ALA A 5 -35.97 -50.02 -140.60
N PRO A 6 -36.95 -49.43 -139.90
CA PRO A 6 -37.13 -49.63 -138.46
C PRO A 6 -37.16 -51.12 -138.07
N PHE A 7 -36.42 -51.48 -137.02
CA PHE A 7 -36.38 -52.84 -136.49
C PHE A 7 -37.30 -52.94 -135.28
N ASP A 8 -38.07 -54.02 -135.22
CA ASP A 8 -39.15 -54.22 -134.26
C ASP A 8 -38.97 -55.58 -133.57
N TYR A 9 -38.62 -55.54 -132.29
CA TYR A 9 -38.42 -56.72 -131.46
C TYR A 9 -39.77 -57.30 -131.01
N ARG A 10 -40.56 -57.81 -131.98
CA ARG A 10 -41.83 -58.55 -131.74
C ARG A 10 -41.82 -60.01 -132.22
N ASN A 11 -40.88 -60.37 -133.10
CA ASN A 11 -40.91 -61.65 -133.83
C ASN A 11 -39.70 -62.56 -133.49
N PHE A 12 -39.00 -62.30 -132.38
CA PHE A 12 -37.79 -63.03 -131.98
C PHE A 12 -38.00 -63.69 -130.62
N ASP A 13 -38.31 -64.99 -130.64
CA ASP A 13 -38.25 -65.83 -129.45
C ASP A 13 -36.77 -66.16 -129.16
N LEU A 14 -36.25 -65.62 -128.05
CA LEU A 14 -34.87 -65.79 -127.62
C LEU A 14 -34.82 -66.76 -126.43
N GLY A 15 -34.39 -67.99 -126.72
CA GLY A 15 -34.27 -69.05 -125.71
C GLY A 15 -33.37 -68.67 -124.53
N SER A 16 -33.66 -69.25 -123.37
CA SER A 16 -33.11 -68.90 -122.04
C SER A 16 -31.62 -69.20 -121.79
N THR A 17 -30.81 -69.28 -122.85
CA THR A 17 -29.38 -69.61 -122.82
C THR A 17 -28.49 -68.58 -123.53
N ILE A 18 -29.06 -67.44 -123.96
CA ILE A 18 -28.31 -66.40 -124.67
C ILE A 18 -27.44 -65.59 -123.69
N SER A 19 -26.13 -65.56 -123.98
CA SER A 19 -25.08 -64.91 -123.19
C SER A 19 -24.77 -63.47 -123.59
N SER A 20 -25.36 -62.95 -124.68
CA SER A 20 -25.33 -61.53 -125.06
C SER A 20 -26.32 -61.26 -126.20
N LEU A 21 -26.86 -60.04 -126.26
CA LEU A 21 -27.79 -59.62 -127.32
C LEU A 21 -27.29 -58.32 -127.97
N ARG A 22 -27.01 -58.34 -129.28
CA ARG A 22 -26.64 -57.14 -130.04
C ARG A 22 -27.65 -56.84 -131.15
N ILE A 23 -28.37 -55.72 -131.02
CA ILE A 23 -29.32 -55.21 -132.01
C ILE A 23 -28.64 -54.05 -132.74
N GLY A 24 -28.45 -54.15 -134.06
CA GLY A 24 -27.85 -53.09 -134.88
C GLY A 24 -26.31 -53.16 -135.04
N LYS A 25 -25.69 -51.98 -135.19
CA LYS A 25 -24.27 -51.62 -135.04
C LYS A 25 -24.14 -50.07 -134.99
N THR A 26 -22.99 -49.52 -134.60
CA THR A 26 -22.67 -48.07 -134.47
C THR A 26 -22.88 -47.17 -135.72
N THR A 27 -23.49 -47.67 -136.79
CA THR A 27 -23.90 -46.88 -137.97
C THR A 27 -25.33 -47.27 -138.38
N ASN A 28 -26.22 -47.45 -137.39
CA ASN A 28 -27.58 -47.93 -137.61
C ASN A 28 -28.59 -46.79 -137.48
N ASN A 29 -28.72 -46.00 -138.54
CA ASN A 29 -29.61 -44.85 -138.62
C ASN A 29 -31.10 -45.25 -138.81
N ALA A 30 -31.52 -46.38 -138.23
CA ALA A 30 -32.87 -46.91 -138.28
C ALA A 30 -33.39 -47.08 -136.85
N ASN A 31 -34.65 -46.69 -136.60
CA ASN A 31 -35.25 -46.77 -135.28
C ASN A 31 -35.30 -48.22 -134.78
N ILE A 32 -35.09 -48.41 -133.48
CA ILE A 32 -35.24 -49.69 -132.79
C ILE A 32 -36.43 -49.61 -131.85
N LEU A 33 -37.41 -50.49 -132.04
CA LEU A 33 -38.56 -50.63 -131.16
C LEU A 33 -38.40 -51.90 -130.31
N LEU A 34 -38.33 -51.74 -128.98
CA LEU A 34 -38.14 -52.84 -128.02
C LEU A 34 -39.51 -53.23 -127.42
N SER A 35 -40.20 -54.10 -128.15
CA SER A 35 -41.67 -54.24 -128.16
C SER A 35 -42.19 -55.60 -127.68
N THR A 36 -41.30 -56.52 -127.27
CA THR A 36 -41.62 -57.70 -126.45
C THR A 36 -40.55 -57.87 -125.37
N PRO A 37 -40.91 -58.37 -124.16
CA PRO A 37 -39.96 -58.52 -123.07
C PRO A 37 -38.73 -59.36 -123.42
N ALA A 38 -37.58 -58.99 -122.86
CA ALA A 38 -36.33 -59.75 -123.00
C ALA A 38 -35.59 -59.87 -121.67
N THR A 39 -35.09 -61.07 -121.37
CA THR A 39 -34.18 -61.33 -120.24
C THR A 39 -32.97 -62.10 -120.76
N ILE A 40 -31.79 -61.46 -120.71
CA ILE A 40 -30.52 -61.97 -121.24
C ILE A 40 -29.53 -62.11 -120.09
N SER A 41 -28.81 -63.23 -120.01
CA SER A 41 -27.84 -63.52 -118.92
C SER A 41 -26.46 -62.90 -119.16
N GLY A 42 -26.42 -61.72 -119.76
CA GLY A 42 -25.22 -61.07 -120.27
C GLY A 42 -25.56 -59.79 -121.03
N PRO A 43 -24.57 -59.12 -121.64
CA PRO A 43 -24.72 -57.73 -122.07
C PRO A 43 -25.71 -57.58 -123.23
N ILE A 44 -26.50 -56.51 -123.16
CA ILE A 44 -27.39 -56.07 -124.24
C ILE A 44 -26.78 -54.80 -124.85
N SER A 45 -26.70 -54.73 -126.18
CA SER A 45 -26.22 -53.53 -126.88
C SER A 45 -27.14 -53.20 -128.06
N VAL A 46 -27.77 -52.02 -128.00
CA VAL A 46 -28.77 -51.55 -128.95
C VAL A 46 -28.26 -50.31 -129.66
N TYR A 47 -28.25 -50.35 -130.98
CA TYR A 47 -27.77 -49.27 -131.84
C TYR A 47 -28.89 -48.81 -132.77
N GLY A 48 -29.26 -47.53 -132.77
CA GLY A 48 -30.41 -46.99 -133.51
C GLY A 48 -30.27 -45.52 -133.90
N ALA A 49 -31.27 -45.01 -134.63
CA ALA A 49 -31.53 -43.57 -134.69
C ALA A 49 -32.31 -43.16 -133.43
N ASN A 50 -33.59 -43.53 -133.36
CA ASN A 50 -34.31 -43.58 -132.10
C ASN A 50 -34.24 -45.00 -131.49
N ILE A 51 -34.33 -45.09 -130.16
CA ILE A 51 -34.51 -46.34 -129.42
C ILE A 51 -35.73 -46.18 -128.50
N ASP A 52 -36.79 -46.92 -128.79
CA ASP A 52 -38.09 -46.86 -128.13
C ASP A 52 -38.29 -48.09 -127.21
N VAL A 53 -38.06 -47.93 -125.91
CA VAL A 53 -38.21 -48.98 -124.88
C VAL A 53 -39.68 -49.11 -124.48
N ASN A 54 -40.43 -50.03 -125.09
CA ASN A 54 -41.88 -50.18 -124.84
C ASN A 54 -42.27 -51.41 -123.99
N THR A 55 -41.31 -52.23 -123.61
CA THR A 55 -41.47 -53.42 -122.75
C THR A 55 -40.22 -53.63 -121.90
N VAL A 56 -40.31 -54.42 -120.83
CA VAL A 56 -39.19 -54.68 -119.92
C VAL A 56 -38.01 -55.35 -120.63
N PHE A 57 -36.82 -54.74 -120.51
CA PHE A 57 -35.54 -55.29 -121.00
C PHE A 57 -34.57 -55.49 -119.85
N THR A 58 -34.14 -56.74 -119.64
CA THR A 58 -33.32 -57.15 -118.50
C THR A 58 -31.99 -57.77 -118.94
N ALA A 59 -30.87 -57.14 -118.60
CA ALA A 59 -29.52 -57.70 -118.65
C ALA A 59 -29.16 -58.28 -117.27
N ALA A 60 -29.57 -59.51 -117.00
CA ALA A 60 -29.43 -60.14 -115.69
C ALA A 60 -27.94 -60.34 -115.35
N GLY A 61 -27.44 -59.61 -114.34
CA GLY A 61 -26.02 -59.62 -113.97
C GLY A 61 -25.10 -58.92 -114.98
N SER A 62 -25.62 -58.02 -115.81
CA SER A 62 -24.82 -57.39 -116.88
C SER A 62 -25.33 -56.02 -117.33
N THR A 63 -24.62 -55.42 -118.28
CA THR A 63 -24.83 -54.05 -118.76
C THR A 63 -25.81 -53.98 -119.95
N ILE A 64 -26.71 -52.99 -119.95
CA ILE A 64 -27.43 -52.52 -121.13
C ILE A 64 -26.67 -51.32 -121.69
N SER A 65 -26.39 -51.31 -123.00
CA SER A 65 -25.78 -50.20 -123.70
C SER A 65 -26.70 -49.71 -124.82
N LEU A 66 -27.02 -48.41 -124.81
CA LEU A 66 -27.91 -47.76 -125.76
C LEU A 66 -27.14 -46.67 -126.52
N ASP A 67 -27.11 -46.80 -127.85
CA ASP A 67 -26.41 -45.93 -128.79
C ASP A 67 -27.45 -45.47 -129.83
N GLY A 68 -28.15 -44.38 -129.51
CA GLY A 68 -29.25 -43.85 -130.30
C GLY A 68 -28.94 -42.43 -130.74
N SER A 69 -28.62 -42.23 -132.02
CA SER A 69 -28.23 -40.92 -132.57
C SER A 69 -29.43 -39.98 -132.81
N GLY A 70 -30.30 -39.85 -131.81
CA GLY A 70 -31.65 -39.32 -131.91
C GLY A 70 -32.32 -39.31 -130.54
N VAL A 71 -33.52 -39.90 -130.42
CA VAL A 71 -34.23 -40.01 -129.12
C VAL A 71 -34.12 -41.42 -128.56
N VAL A 72 -33.66 -41.54 -127.31
CA VAL A 72 -33.70 -42.78 -126.51
C VAL A 72 -34.75 -42.58 -125.42
N GLN A 73 -35.88 -43.29 -125.49
CA GLN A 73 -37.02 -43.06 -124.59
C GLN A 73 -37.70 -44.35 -124.16
N ASP A 74 -38.32 -44.35 -122.99
CA ASP A 74 -39.25 -45.40 -122.55
C ASP A 74 -40.72 -45.01 -122.79
N GLY A 75 -41.57 -46.03 -122.90
CA GLY A 75 -43.02 -45.91 -123.00
C GLY A 75 -43.72 -46.43 -121.74
N PRO A 76 -45.05 -46.24 -121.57
CA PRO A 76 -45.78 -46.50 -120.31
C PRO A 76 -45.85 -47.94 -119.77
N SER A 77 -45.06 -48.86 -120.33
CA SER A 77 -44.87 -50.25 -119.90
C SER A 77 -43.45 -50.78 -120.18
N GLY A 78 -42.53 -49.91 -120.62
CA GLY A 78 -41.15 -50.23 -120.90
C GLY A 78 -40.23 -49.69 -119.82
N TYR A 79 -39.25 -50.48 -119.43
CA TYR A 79 -38.26 -50.11 -118.43
C TYR A 79 -37.05 -51.05 -118.53
N LEU A 80 -35.93 -50.61 -117.97
CA LEU A 80 -34.62 -51.26 -118.05
C LEU A 80 -34.23 -51.88 -116.71
N ARG A 81 -33.61 -53.06 -116.76
CA ARG A 81 -33.06 -53.77 -115.60
C ARG A 81 -31.65 -54.26 -115.90
N ALA A 82 -30.65 -53.80 -115.15
CA ALA A 82 -29.25 -54.08 -115.46
C ALA A 82 -28.31 -53.83 -114.28
N THR A 83 -27.16 -54.49 -114.23
CA THR A 83 -26.07 -54.06 -113.33
C THR A 83 -25.26 -52.89 -113.92
N GLY A 84 -25.87 -52.12 -114.82
CA GLY A 84 -25.21 -51.06 -115.56
C GLY A 84 -25.98 -50.57 -116.79
N LEU A 85 -26.11 -49.25 -116.96
CA LEU A 85 -26.70 -48.59 -118.13
C LEU A 85 -25.72 -47.60 -118.76
N ALA A 86 -25.23 -47.94 -119.97
CA ALA A 86 -24.26 -47.17 -120.73
C ALA A 86 -24.94 -46.42 -121.88
N LEU A 87 -25.07 -45.09 -121.76
CA LEU A 87 -25.73 -44.21 -122.74
C LEU A 87 -24.67 -43.55 -123.64
N LEU A 88 -24.69 -43.83 -124.95
CA LEU A 88 -23.55 -43.53 -125.85
C LEU A 88 -23.77 -42.37 -126.83
N ASP A 89 -25.02 -41.93 -127.06
CA ASP A 89 -25.38 -40.82 -127.95
C ASP A 89 -26.82 -40.34 -127.65
N GLY A 90 -27.18 -39.15 -128.14
CA GLY A 90 -28.56 -38.67 -128.30
C GLY A 90 -29.25 -38.06 -127.07
N ALA A 91 -30.53 -37.70 -127.27
CA ALA A 91 -31.42 -37.15 -126.27
C ALA A 91 -32.13 -38.28 -125.51
N VAL A 92 -31.81 -38.45 -124.23
CA VAL A 92 -32.31 -39.54 -123.39
C VAL A 92 -33.42 -39.06 -122.47
N SER A 93 -34.53 -39.81 -122.44
CA SER A 93 -35.69 -39.61 -121.56
C SER A 93 -36.19 -40.98 -121.08
N LEU A 94 -35.55 -41.51 -120.04
CA LEU A 94 -35.85 -42.82 -119.46
C LEU A 94 -36.43 -42.62 -118.06
N ASP A 95 -37.69 -42.18 -117.99
CA ASP A 95 -38.33 -41.62 -116.79
C ASP A 95 -39.29 -42.58 -116.08
N HIS A 96 -39.42 -43.83 -116.55
CA HIS A 96 -40.33 -44.81 -115.96
C HIS A 96 -39.93 -45.19 -114.53
N THR A 97 -40.91 -45.18 -113.62
CA THR A 97 -40.80 -45.53 -112.17
C THR A 97 -40.50 -47.01 -111.88
N SER A 98 -39.90 -47.73 -112.84
CA SER A 98 -39.54 -49.15 -112.74
C SER A 98 -38.24 -49.49 -113.48
N ASN A 99 -37.55 -48.48 -114.01
CA ASN A 99 -36.12 -48.58 -114.30
C ASN A 99 -35.37 -48.87 -112.99
N ASP A 100 -34.36 -49.74 -113.09
CA ASP A 100 -33.82 -50.50 -111.95
C ASP A 100 -32.41 -50.94 -112.34
N VAL A 101 -31.42 -50.03 -112.21
CA VAL A 101 -30.03 -50.28 -112.62
C VAL A 101 -28.99 -49.85 -111.57
N ASP A 102 -28.05 -50.76 -111.25
CA ASP A 102 -27.02 -50.50 -110.23
C ASP A 102 -26.15 -49.28 -110.55
N VAL A 103 -25.79 -49.07 -111.83
CA VAL A 103 -24.78 -48.09 -112.25
C VAL A 103 -25.15 -47.38 -113.56
N LEU A 104 -25.19 -46.04 -113.56
CA LEU A 104 -25.39 -45.22 -114.75
C LEU A 104 -24.06 -44.57 -115.20
N ALA A 105 -23.81 -44.55 -116.51
CA ALA A 105 -22.84 -43.64 -117.13
C ALA A 105 -23.27 -43.27 -118.56
N GLY A 106 -22.92 -42.07 -119.01
CA GLY A 106 -23.24 -41.62 -120.36
C GLY A 106 -22.31 -40.54 -120.90
N SER A 107 -22.10 -40.51 -122.21
CA SER A 107 -21.18 -39.58 -122.85
C SER A 107 -21.63 -39.23 -124.26
N GLY A 108 -21.61 -37.94 -124.61
CA GLY A 108 -22.05 -37.48 -125.93
C GLY A 108 -23.56 -37.27 -126.04
N LEU A 109 -24.27 -37.18 -124.91
CA LEU A 109 -25.71 -37.02 -124.87
C LEU A 109 -26.12 -35.58 -125.27
N ASP A 110 -27.22 -35.43 -125.98
CA ASP A 110 -27.86 -34.12 -126.23
C ASP A 110 -28.61 -33.63 -124.98
N SER A 111 -29.22 -34.55 -124.24
CA SER A 111 -29.89 -34.31 -122.96
C SER A 111 -30.02 -35.62 -122.19
N LEU A 112 -30.19 -35.54 -120.86
CA LEU A 112 -30.52 -36.71 -120.05
C LEU A 112 -31.62 -36.37 -119.06
N ASP A 113 -32.74 -37.09 -119.11
CA ASP A 113 -33.62 -37.34 -117.98
C ASP A 113 -33.61 -38.84 -117.69
N TYR A 114 -33.28 -39.21 -116.46
CA TYR A 114 -33.27 -40.60 -115.99
C TYR A 114 -33.91 -40.68 -114.60
N LEU A 115 -34.82 -41.64 -114.43
CA LEU A 115 -35.33 -42.05 -113.14
C LEU A 115 -34.95 -43.50 -112.87
N ASP A 116 -34.39 -43.79 -111.71
CA ASP A 116 -34.36 -45.13 -111.14
C ASP A 116 -35.45 -45.34 -110.08
N SER A 117 -35.76 -46.59 -109.76
CA SER A 117 -36.71 -46.96 -108.71
C SER A 117 -36.05 -47.17 -107.34
N ASP A 118 -34.76 -47.55 -107.30
CA ASP A 118 -34.02 -47.87 -106.06
C ASP A 118 -32.69 -47.09 -105.97
N ASP A 119 -31.67 -47.63 -105.31
CA ASP A 119 -30.30 -47.06 -105.22
C ASP A 119 -29.58 -47.02 -106.59
N LEU A 120 -29.01 -45.88 -106.96
CA LEU A 120 -28.31 -45.66 -108.24
C LEU A 120 -26.89 -45.09 -108.05
N LEU A 121 -25.88 -45.69 -108.68
CA LEU A 121 -24.52 -45.15 -108.76
C LEU A 121 -24.24 -44.45 -110.11
N ILE A 122 -23.98 -43.14 -110.10
CA ILE A 122 -23.29 -42.49 -111.22
C ILE A 122 -21.80 -42.92 -111.16
N GLY A 123 -21.41 -43.78 -112.10
CA GLY A 123 -20.20 -44.58 -112.01
C GLY A 123 -19.51 -44.83 -113.34
N THR A 124 -19.11 -46.08 -113.60
CA THR A 124 -18.40 -46.47 -114.83
C THR A 124 -18.95 -47.78 -115.37
N VAL A 125 -19.50 -47.72 -116.57
CA VAL A 125 -20.00 -48.87 -117.35
C VAL A 125 -19.50 -48.84 -118.81
N ASN A 126 -18.41 -48.08 -119.05
CA ASN A 126 -17.89 -47.68 -120.35
C ASN A 126 -18.96 -46.95 -121.19
N PRO A 127 -19.20 -45.64 -120.94
CA PRO A 127 -18.25 -44.62 -120.42
C PRO A 127 -18.16 -44.52 -118.88
N SER A 128 -17.53 -43.45 -118.39
CA SER A 128 -17.43 -43.06 -116.97
C SER A 128 -18.09 -41.71 -116.75
N GLY A 129 -18.91 -41.57 -115.71
CA GLY A 129 -19.62 -40.32 -115.38
C GLY A 129 -20.72 -39.98 -116.39
N ILE A 130 -21.13 -38.71 -116.39
CA ILE A 130 -22.16 -38.16 -117.28
C ILE A 130 -21.60 -36.95 -118.03
N SER A 131 -21.69 -36.95 -119.35
CA SER A 131 -21.34 -35.81 -120.20
C SER A 131 -22.44 -35.53 -121.23
N SER A 132 -23.16 -34.42 -121.03
CA SER A 132 -24.31 -33.96 -121.83
C SER A 132 -24.04 -32.56 -122.41
N ALA A 133 -24.48 -32.32 -123.65
CA ALA A 133 -24.45 -31.02 -124.33
C ALA A 133 -25.64 -30.12 -123.96
N GLY A 134 -26.70 -30.70 -123.38
CA GLY A 134 -27.83 -30.02 -122.78
C GLY A 134 -27.89 -30.25 -121.28
N ASP A 135 -29.09 -30.29 -120.72
CA ASP A 135 -29.31 -30.43 -119.29
C ASP A 135 -29.28 -31.90 -118.84
N VAL A 136 -29.04 -32.11 -117.54
CA VAL A 136 -28.97 -33.41 -116.88
C VAL A 136 -29.93 -33.44 -115.69
N SER A 137 -30.92 -34.31 -115.77
CA SER A 137 -31.83 -34.70 -114.69
C SER A 137 -31.58 -36.18 -114.40
N ILE A 138 -31.21 -36.50 -113.17
CA ILE A 138 -31.04 -37.89 -112.70
C ILE A 138 -31.68 -37.98 -111.34
N ALA A 139 -32.65 -38.89 -111.21
CA ALA A 139 -33.42 -39.11 -110.01
C ALA A 139 -33.46 -40.58 -109.60
N THR A 140 -33.65 -40.81 -108.30
CA THR A 140 -34.05 -42.11 -107.74
C THR A 140 -35.41 -41.95 -107.05
N LEU A 141 -36.30 -42.93 -107.16
CA LEU A 141 -37.67 -42.80 -106.65
C LEU A 141 -37.70 -42.83 -105.11
N LEU A 142 -36.98 -43.79 -104.52
CA LEU A 142 -36.90 -43.98 -103.06
C LEU A 142 -35.45 -44.14 -102.53
N GLY A 143 -34.56 -44.70 -103.35
CA GLY A 143 -33.18 -45.03 -102.98
C GLY A 143 -32.19 -43.87 -103.02
N ASN A 144 -30.94 -44.17 -102.69
CA ASN A 144 -29.78 -43.28 -102.68
C ASN A 144 -29.30 -42.98 -104.09
N LEU A 145 -28.76 -41.79 -104.32
CA LEU A 145 -28.07 -41.44 -105.56
C LEU A 145 -26.58 -41.21 -105.24
N GLU A 146 -25.72 -42.18 -105.50
CA GLU A 146 -24.28 -42.03 -105.30
C GLU A 146 -23.63 -41.42 -106.55
N VAL A 147 -22.75 -40.44 -106.35
CA VAL A 147 -21.97 -39.78 -107.40
C VAL A 147 -20.49 -40.05 -107.15
N SER A 148 -19.93 -40.99 -107.92
CA SER A 148 -18.50 -41.37 -107.84
C SER A 148 -17.66 -40.84 -109.01
N GLN A 149 -18.32 -40.30 -110.03
CA GLN A 149 -17.71 -39.81 -111.28
C GLN A 149 -18.29 -38.47 -111.69
N ASN A 150 -17.58 -37.75 -112.57
CA ASN A 150 -17.95 -36.40 -113.00
C ASN A 150 -19.33 -36.37 -113.67
N VAL A 151 -20.09 -35.31 -113.40
CA VAL A 151 -21.36 -34.99 -114.06
C VAL A 151 -21.23 -33.61 -114.69
N THR A 152 -21.33 -33.54 -116.01
CA THR A 152 -21.16 -32.31 -116.77
C THR A 152 -22.35 -32.10 -117.71
N SER A 153 -23.06 -30.98 -117.52
CA SER A 153 -24.09 -30.49 -118.42
C SER A 153 -23.59 -29.32 -119.28
N GLY A 154 -24.30 -29.04 -120.36
CA GLY A 154 -23.91 -28.04 -121.34
C GLY A 154 -24.28 -26.60 -120.99
N THR A 155 -24.78 -25.86 -121.99
CA THR A 155 -24.76 -24.38 -121.99
C THR A 155 -26.00 -23.70 -121.40
N SER A 156 -26.85 -24.39 -120.65
CA SER A 156 -28.00 -23.77 -119.96
C SER A 156 -27.53 -22.85 -118.83
N THR A 157 -28.24 -21.73 -118.65
CA THR A 157 -27.85 -20.65 -117.74
C THR A 157 -28.75 -20.52 -116.51
N VAL A 158 -29.79 -21.35 -116.38
CA VAL A 158 -30.83 -21.23 -115.35
C VAL A 158 -30.80 -22.41 -114.37
N THR A 159 -31.22 -23.59 -114.81
CA THR A 159 -31.06 -24.87 -114.13
C THR A 159 -30.45 -25.81 -115.17
N SER A 160 -29.40 -26.57 -114.82
CA SER A 160 -28.71 -27.38 -115.83
C SER A 160 -28.22 -28.75 -115.35
N VAL A 161 -28.00 -28.91 -114.05
CA VAL A 161 -27.94 -30.23 -113.42
C VAL A 161 -29.00 -30.28 -112.31
N VAL A 162 -29.77 -31.35 -112.28
CA VAL A 162 -30.63 -31.76 -111.17
C VAL A 162 -30.27 -33.19 -110.82
N LEU A 163 -29.60 -33.39 -109.68
CA LEU A 163 -29.41 -34.71 -109.09
C LEU A 163 -30.36 -34.84 -107.90
N ASN A 164 -31.07 -35.96 -107.82
CA ASN A 164 -32.28 -36.04 -107.01
C ASN A 164 -32.44 -37.40 -106.32
N ALA A 165 -32.05 -37.47 -105.05
CA ALA A 165 -32.31 -38.65 -104.25
C ALA A 165 -33.75 -38.68 -103.72
N ALA A 166 -34.35 -39.87 -103.76
CA ALA A 166 -35.64 -40.21 -103.16
C ALA A 166 -36.79 -39.25 -103.54
N ARG A 167 -37.00 -39.03 -104.84
CA ARG A 167 -37.96 -38.09 -105.45
C ARG A 167 -39.41 -38.24 -104.97
N SER A 168 -39.82 -39.40 -104.45
CA SER A 168 -41.15 -39.61 -103.85
C SER A 168 -41.28 -39.22 -102.38
N ILE A 169 -40.21 -38.74 -101.74
CA ILE A 169 -40.22 -38.27 -100.35
C ILE A 169 -40.50 -36.77 -100.30
N ALA A 170 -41.50 -36.38 -99.52
CA ALA A 170 -41.89 -34.98 -99.34
C ALA A 170 -40.97 -34.23 -98.35
N ALA A 171 -40.85 -32.92 -98.55
CA ALA A 171 -40.22 -31.97 -97.65
C ALA A 171 -40.70 -32.09 -96.20
N GLY A 172 -39.80 -31.79 -95.27
CA GLY A 172 -39.93 -32.03 -93.83
C GLY A 172 -39.51 -33.43 -93.39
N THR A 173 -39.38 -34.38 -94.31
CA THR A 173 -39.14 -35.81 -93.98
C THR A 173 -37.66 -36.14 -93.92
N ALA A 174 -37.21 -36.69 -92.79
CA ALA A 174 -35.82 -37.11 -92.54
C ALA A 174 -35.57 -38.62 -92.80
N THR A 175 -36.34 -39.21 -93.72
CA THR A 175 -36.29 -40.64 -94.07
C THR A 175 -36.53 -40.84 -95.56
N GLY A 176 -35.63 -41.55 -96.22
CA GLY A 176 -35.54 -41.75 -97.66
C GLY A 176 -34.08 -42.05 -98.00
N GLY A 177 -33.77 -42.29 -99.27
CA GLY A 177 -32.39 -42.30 -99.75
C GLY A 177 -31.77 -40.90 -99.85
N ASP A 178 -30.44 -40.87 -99.88
CA ASP A 178 -29.60 -39.69 -99.88
C ASP A 178 -28.77 -39.55 -101.16
N LEU A 179 -28.47 -38.31 -101.53
CA LEU A 179 -27.47 -37.98 -102.52
C LEU A 179 -26.09 -38.02 -101.84
N ILE A 180 -25.27 -38.95 -102.27
CA ILE A 180 -23.95 -39.24 -101.71
C ILE A 180 -22.88 -38.84 -102.73
N ILE A 181 -21.83 -38.15 -102.31
CA ILE A 181 -20.69 -37.83 -103.18
C ILE A 181 -19.47 -38.61 -102.69
N SER A 182 -19.01 -39.58 -103.49
CA SER A 182 -17.86 -40.42 -103.16
C SER A 182 -16.62 -40.02 -103.95
N GLY A 183 -15.48 -39.88 -103.26
CA GLY A 183 -14.26 -39.32 -103.86
C GLY A 183 -14.37 -37.81 -104.08
N THR A 184 -13.98 -37.32 -105.26
CA THR A 184 -13.96 -35.88 -105.60
C THR A 184 -14.44 -35.59 -107.03
N PRO A 185 -15.66 -36.01 -107.43
CA PRO A 185 -16.19 -35.74 -108.77
C PRO A 185 -16.54 -34.26 -108.95
N THR A 186 -16.39 -33.76 -110.18
CA THR A 186 -16.91 -32.45 -110.57
C THR A 186 -18.36 -32.58 -111.03
N ILE A 187 -19.28 -31.89 -110.36
CA ILE A 187 -20.69 -31.76 -110.77
C ILE A 187 -20.87 -30.32 -111.25
N SER A 188 -21.03 -30.10 -112.56
CA SER A 188 -20.90 -28.77 -113.17
C SER A 188 -21.77 -28.55 -114.40
N SER A 189 -22.11 -27.28 -114.63
CA SER A 189 -22.73 -26.79 -115.86
C SER A 189 -21.75 -25.88 -116.60
N LEU A 190 -21.46 -26.18 -117.86
CA LEU A 190 -20.55 -25.41 -118.70
C LEU A 190 -21.12 -24.03 -119.07
N GLY A 191 -22.45 -23.88 -119.09
CA GLY A 191 -23.16 -22.61 -119.22
C GLY A 191 -23.19 -21.76 -117.94
N GLY A 192 -22.71 -22.30 -116.81
CA GLY A 192 -22.77 -21.62 -115.51
C GLY A 192 -24.17 -21.57 -114.90
N GLY A 193 -25.12 -22.38 -115.37
CA GLY A 193 -26.44 -22.53 -114.78
C GLY A 193 -26.39 -23.16 -113.37
N ARG A 194 -27.55 -23.22 -112.70
CA ARG A 194 -27.62 -23.84 -111.37
C ARG A 194 -27.48 -25.36 -111.43
N VAL A 195 -26.64 -25.88 -110.54
CA VAL A 195 -26.56 -27.30 -110.19
C VAL A 195 -27.39 -27.47 -108.91
N THR A 196 -28.47 -28.25 -108.97
CA THR A 196 -29.41 -28.45 -107.86
C THR A 196 -29.31 -29.89 -107.38
N LEU A 197 -29.00 -30.06 -106.10
CA LEU A 197 -28.66 -31.33 -105.48
C LEU A 197 -29.69 -31.65 -104.39
N TYR A 198 -30.77 -32.34 -104.75
CA TYR A 198 -31.81 -32.74 -103.80
C TYR A 198 -31.40 -34.02 -103.05
N SER A 199 -31.52 -34.00 -101.73
CA SER A 199 -31.13 -35.10 -100.84
C SER A 199 -32.09 -35.28 -99.68
N GLY A 200 -32.14 -36.46 -99.05
CA GLY A 200 -33.00 -36.75 -97.91
C GLY A 200 -32.56 -36.03 -96.63
N LYS A 201 -31.55 -36.59 -95.97
CA LYS A 201 -31.16 -36.37 -94.58
C LYS A 201 -29.68 -35.95 -94.47
N VAL A 202 -29.43 -34.82 -93.82
CA VAL A 202 -28.11 -34.14 -93.77
C VAL A 202 -27.03 -35.05 -93.19
N SER A 203 -27.35 -35.85 -92.18
CA SER A 203 -26.36 -36.70 -91.49
C SER A 203 -25.78 -37.85 -92.32
N THR A 204 -26.46 -38.23 -93.40
CA THR A 204 -26.16 -39.44 -94.20
C THR A 204 -25.94 -39.13 -95.69
N SER A 205 -26.31 -37.92 -96.13
CA SER A 205 -25.92 -37.29 -97.40
C SER A 205 -24.43 -36.91 -97.47
N THR A 206 -23.54 -37.89 -97.32
CA THR A 206 -22.10 -37.65 -97.17
C THR A 206 -21.44 -37.05 -98.42
N GLY A 207 -20.43 -36.20 -98.24
CA GLY A 207 -19.66 -35.55 -99.32
C GLY A 207 -20.28 -34.26 -99.87
N LEU A 208 -21.56 -33.96 -99.62
CA LEU A 208 -22.20 -32.71 -100.06
C LEU A 208 -21.63 -31.47 -99.35
N THR A 209 -21.34 -31.57 -98.05
CA THR A 209 -20.79 -30.46 -97.25
C THR A 209 -19.40 -30.07 -97.73
N GLU A 210 -18.59 -31.05 -98.11
CA GLU A 210 -17.25 -30.90 -98.68
C GLU A 210 -17.34 -30.30 -100.10
N HIS A 211 -18.20 -30.85 -100.96
CA HIS A 211 -18.37 -30.41 -102.35
C HIS A 211 -18.85 -28.95 -102.45
N LEU A 212 -19.73 -28.51 -101.53
CA LEU A 212 -20.29 -27.15 -101.53
C LEU A 212 -19.55 -26.18 -100.60
N THR A 213 -18.57 -26.66 -99.83
CA THR A 213 -17.87 -25.96 -98.73
C THR A 213 -18.80 -25.54 -97.58
N SER A 214 -18.43 -25.95 -96.36
CA SER A 214 -19.09 -25.53 -95.10
C SER A 214 -19.08 -24.00 -94.93
N GLY A 215 -20.19 -23.42 -94.46
CA GLY A 215 -20.37 -21.98 -94.25
C GLY A 215 -20.60 -21.16 -95.53
N SER A 216 -20.74 -21.80 -96.70
CA SER A 216 -20.87 -21.13 -98.01
C SER A 216 -22.25 -20.49 -98.27
N GLY A 217 -23.26 -20.74 -97.43
CA GLY A 217 -24.64 -20.33 -97.67
C GLY A 217 -25.31 -21.04 -98.86
N ARG A 218 -24.76 -22.18 -99.32
CA ARG A 218 -25.27 -22.97 -100.47
C ARG A 218 -26.22 -24.12 -100.09
N PHE A 219 -26.49 -24.30 -98.80
CA PHE A 219 -27.39 -25.33 -98.29
C PHE A 219 -28.79 -24.74 -98.07
N ARG A 220 -29.83 -25.52 -98.37
CA ARG A 220 -31.23 -25.25 -98.04
C ARG A 220 -31.84 -26.49 -97.42
N TYR A 221 -32.90 -26.31 -96.65
CA TYR A 221 -33.54 -27.39 -95.90
C TYR A 221 -35.06 -27.33 -96.00
N ASN A 222 -35.73 -28.36 -95.48
CA ASN A 222 -37.17 -28.50 -95.42
C ASN A 222 -37.86 -28.33 -96.80
N SER A 223 -37.21 -28.70 -97.89
CA SER A 223 -37.64 -28.33 -99.25
C SER A 223 -37.44 -29.45 -100.26
N ASP A 224 -38.30 -29.47 -101.28
CA ASP A 224 -38.30 -30.44 -102.37
C ASP A 224 -38.64 -29.75 -103.72
N GLU A 225 -38.91 -30.54 -104.76
CA GLU A 225 -39.23 -30.06 -106.12
C GLU A 225 -40.55 -29.29 -106.22
N SER A 226 -41.44 -29.48 -105.24
CA SER A 226 -42.79 -28.93 -105.14
C SER A 226 -42.95 -27.89 -104.02
N ALA A 227 -42.13 -27.97 -102.98
CA ALA A 227 -42.19 -27.16 -101.77
C ALA A 227 -40.89 -26.40 -101.52
N THR A 228 -40.93 -25.07 -101.62
CA THR A 228 -39.82 -24.17 -101.31
C THR A 228 -40.08 -23.48 -99.98
N ASN A 229 -39.46 -23.98 -98.88
CA ASN A 229 -39.63 -23.44 -97.53
C ASN A 229 -38.47 -22.53 -97.09
N PHE A 230 -37.57 -22.15 -98.00
CA PHE A 230 -36.54 -21.14 -97.78
C PHE A 230 -36.89 -19.82 -98.50
N THR A 231 -36.39 -18.70 -97.98
CA THR A 231 -36.57 -17.37 -98.61
C THR A 231 -35.28 -16.81 -99.21
N THR A 232 -34.11 -17.34 -98.83
CA THR A 232 -32.81 -16.94 -99.37
C THR A 232 -32.64 -17.50 -100.80
N PRO A 233 -32.61 -16.67 -101.86
CA PRO A 233 -32.70 -17.16 -103.23
C PRO A 233 -31.59 -18.14 -103.64
N LEU A 234 -31.88 -18.92 -104.68
CA LEU A 234 -30.88 -19.74 -105.37
C LEU A 234 -30.39 -18.99 -106.61
N GLY A 235 -29.08 -18.78 -106.70
CA GLY A 235 -28.42 -18.19 -107.87
C GLY A 235 -27.74 -19.24 -108.75
N ASN A 236 -26.63 -18.85 -109.37
CA ASN A 236 -25.81 -19.71 -110.22
C ASN A 236 -24.82 -20.57 -109.40
N GLY A 237 -24.34 -21.65 -110.02
CA GLY A 237 -23.49 -22.66 -109.38
C GLY A 237 -24.28 -23.66 -108.53
N SER A 238 -23.59 -24.38 -107.66
CA SER A 238 -24.13 -25.55 -106.96
C SER A 238 -24.82 -25.23 -105.63
N TYR A 239 -25.93 -25.92 -105.35
CA TYR A 239 -26.70 -25.83 -104.10
C TYR A 239 -27.24 -27.21 -103.70
N ALA A 240 -27.19 -27.52 -102.41
CA ALA A 240 -27.87 -28.69 -101.84
C ALA A 240 -29.21 -28.26 -101.23
N ILE A 241 -30.23 -29.08 -101.46
CA ILE A 241 -31.58 -28.89 -100.93
C ILE A 241 -31.96 -30.18 -100.20
N TYR A 242 -31.99 -30.12 -98.88
CA TYR A 242 -32.38 -31.25 -98.05
C TYR A 242 -33.90 -31.29 -97.86
N ARG A 243 -34.48 -32.48 -98.04
CA ARG A 243 -35.88 -32.77 -97.73
C ARG A 243 -36.11 -32.65 -96.23
N GLU A 244 -35.17 -33.08 -95.38
CA GLU A 244 -35.29 -32.93 -93.93
C GLU A 244 -35.46 -31.47 -93.49
N GLY A 245 -36.28 -31.24 -92.47
CA GLY A 245 -36.42 -29.93 -91.81
C GLY A 245 -35.73 -29.90 -90.44
N PRO A 246 -34.40 -29.66 -90.37
CA PRO A 246 -33.66 -29.62 -89.12
C PRO A 246 -34.16 -28.49 -88.22
N VAL A 247 -34.24 -28.78 -86.91
CA VAL A 247 -34.66 -27.82 -85.89
C VAL A 247 -33.44 -27.06 -85.38
N ALA A 248 -33.38 -25.76 -85.68
CA ALA A 248 -32.37 -24.87 -85.14
C ALA A 248 -32.94 -24.03 -83.99
N THR A 249 -32.38 -24.16 -82.80
CA THR A 249 -32.80 -23.40 -81.62
C THR A 249 -31.93 -22.15 -81.49
N ILE A 250 -32.54 -20.96 -81.42
CA ILE A 250 -31.88 -19.69 -81.13
C ILE A 250 -32.28 -19.27 -79.71
N GLN A 251 -31.30 -19.18 -78.80
CA GLN A 251 -31.56 -18.79 -77.42
C GLN A 251 -31.47 -17.25 -77.27
N THR A 252 -32.64 -16.62 -77.20
CA THR A 252 -32.80 -15.18 -77.06
C THR A 252 -32.81 -14.74 -75.60
N MET A 253 -31.85 -13.90 -75.22
CA MET A 253 -31.80 -13.17 -73.94
C MET A 253 -31.18 -11.79 -74.18
N SER A 254 -31.42 -10.85 -73.27
CA SER A 254 -30.85 -9.49 -73.36
C SER A 254 -29.32 -9.53 -73.42
N LEU A 255 -28.75 -9.18 -74.58
CA LEU A 255 -27.32 -9.07 -74.78
C LEU A 255 -26.81 -7.76 -74.15
N SER A 256 -25.56 -7.74 -73.71
CA SER A 256 -24.94 -6.49 -73.27
C SER A 256 -23.46 -6.40 -73.63
N ALA A 257 -23.00 -5.17 -73.83
CA ALA A 257 -21.61 -4.80 -74.04
C ALA A 257 -21.32 -3.49 -73.28
N ALA A 258 -20.05 -3.10 -73.18
CA ALA A 258 -19.70 -1.71 -72.87
C ALA A 258 -19.35 -0.96 -74.17
N TYR A 259 -19.50 0.35 -74.14
CA TYR A 259 -19.26 1.20 -75.29
C TYR A 259 -17.81 1.06 -75.82
N GLY A 260 -17.67 0.87 -77.13
CA GLY A 260 -16.38 0.66 -77.82
C GLY A 260 -15.78 -0.75 -77.69
N ASP A 261 -16.52 -1.73 -77.14
CA ASP A 261 -16.10 -3.14 -77.07
C ASP A 261 -16.78 -4.00 -78.16
N SER A 262 -16.25 -5.19 -78.44
CA SER A 262 -16.82 -6.13 -79.41
C SER A 262 -18.19 -6.67 -78.99
N LEU A 263 -19.14 -6.72 -79.91
CA LEU A 263 -20.51 -7.18 -79.62
C LEU A 263 -20.56 -8.71 -79.38
N PRO A 264 -21.38 -9.19 -78.43
CA PRO A 264 -21.57 -10.63 -78.19
C PRO A 264 -22.39 -11.30 -79.30
N GLY A 265 -22.00 -12.52 -79.68
CA GLY A 265 -22.80 -13.35 -80.60
C GLY A 265 -24.03 -13.97 -79.94
N LEU A 266 -24.98 -14.43 -80.76
CA LEU A 266 -26.12 -15.25 -80.29
C LEU A 266 -25.67 -16.66 -79.91
N GLN A 267 -26.39 -17.26 -78.96
CA GLN A 267 -26.29 -18.69 -78.66
C GLN A 267 -27.30 -19.46 -79.51
N TYR A 268 -26.83 -20.44 -80.27
CA TYR A 268 -27.66 -21.27 -81.14
C TYR A 268 -27.17 -22.73 -81.16
N ALA A 269 -28.07 -23.64 -81.50
CA ALA A 269 -27.80 -25.08 -81.63
C ALA A 269 -28.69 -25.71 -82.70
N GLY A 270 -28.33 -26.89 -83.20
CA GLY A 270 -29.09 -27.61 -84.23
C GLY A 270 -28.90 -27.10 -85.67
N THR A 271 -27.87 -26.27 -85.90
CA THR A 271 -27.43 -25.91 -87.27
C THR A 271 -26.44 -26.92 -87.83
N PHE A 272 -26.41 -27.01 -89.16
CA PHE A 272 -25.58 -27.92 -89.94
C PHE A 272 -24.76 -27.14 -90.98
N ASN A 273 -23.83 -27.84 -91.66
CA ASN A 273 -23.09 -27.32 -92.81
C ASN A 273 -22.38 -25.96 -92.63
N GLY A 274 -22.08 -25.56 -91.38
CA GLY A 274 -21.45 -24.27 -91.06
C GLY A 274 -22.41 -23.08 -90.99
N ASP A 275 -23.72 -23.29 -91.06
CA ASP A 275 -24.71 -22.24 -90.83
C ASP A 275 -24.75 -21.83 -89.34
N GLY A 276 -25.03 -20.56 -89.06
CA GLY A 276 -25.13 -20.04 -87.69
C GLY A 276 -26.03 -18.81 -87.56
N ALA A 277 -26.55 -18.54 -86.37
CA ALA A 277 -27.45 -17.42 -86.13
C ALA A 277 -26.72 -16.07 -86.13
N VAL A 278 -27.24 -15.09 -86.87
CA VAL A 278 -26.68 -13.73 -86.97
C VAL A 278 -27.80 -12.72 -86.87
N TYR A 279 -27.65 -11.76 -85.95
CA TYR A 279 -28.66 -10.73 -85.70
C TYR A 279 -28.38 -9.40 -86.41
N SER A 280 -29.45 -8.72 -86.78
CA SER A 280 -29.48 -7.31 -87.15
C SER A 280 -29.75 -6.44 -85.92
N ILE A 281 -29.37 -5.16 -85.97
CA ILE A 281 -29.59 -4.17 -84.90
C ILE A 281 -30.48 -3.07 -85.45
N THR A 282 -31.73 -3.00 -84.99
CA THR A 282 -32.71 -2.02 -85.45
C THR A 282 -32.51 -0.69 -84.74
N GLY A 283 -32.52 0.42 -85.49
CA GLY A 283 -32.33 1.75 -84.92
C GLY A 283 -30.93 2.00 -84.35
N ARG A 284 -29.91 1.27 -84.84
CA ARG A 284 -28.48 1.50 -84.51
C ARG A 284 -28.14 2.99 -84.68
N VAL A 285 -27.51 3.57 -83.66
CA VAL A 285 -26.93 4.93 -83.69
C VAL A 285 -25.46 4.79 -83.33
N ASP A 286 -24.59 5.37 -84.15
CA ASP A 286 -23.14 5.30 -83.98
C ASP A 286 -22.54 6.62 -83.46
N SER A 287 -21.41 6.51 -82.77
CA SER A 287 -20.56 7.61 -82.32
C SER A 287 -19.81 8.28 -83.47
N SER A 288 -19.09 9.36 -83.18
CA SER A 288 -18.16 9.96 -84.15
C SER A 288 -17.05 9.01 -84.64
N THR A 289 -16.79 7.91 -83.92
CA THR A 289 -15.83 6.85 -84.31
C THR A 289 -16.47 5.61 -84.95
N GLY A 290 -17.80 5.56 -85.11
CA GLY A 290 -18.50 4.41 -85.71
C GLY A 290 -18.79 3.25 -84.75
N SER A 291 -18.56 3.43 -83.45
CA SER A 291 -19.00 2.50 -82.41
C SER A 291 -20.46 2.75 -82.06
N ILE A 292 -21.24 1.70 -81.79
CA ILE A 292 -22.65 1.86 -81.35
C ILE A 292 -22.66 2.63 -80.04
N GLN A 293 -23.47 3.71 -79.96
CA GLN A 293 -23.58 4.57 -78.79
C GLN A 293 -24.12 3.81 -77.56
N ALA A 294 -23.93 4.38 -76.36
CA ALA A 294 -24.53 3.82 -75.16
C ALA A 294 -26.06 3.96 -75.21
N GLY A 295 -26.78 2.86 -75.01
CA GLY A 295 -28.22 2.78 -75.27
C GLY A 295 -28.79 1.37 -75.22
N SER A 296 -30.02 1.23 -75.71
CA SER A 296 -30.79 -0.01 -75.73
C SER A 296 -31.39 -0.19 -77.11
N TYR A 297 -30.99 -1.23 -77.83
CA TYR A 297 -31.29 -1.43 -79.26
C TYR A 297 -32.00 -2.76 -79.49
N PRO A 298 -33.16 -2.78 -80.19
CA PRO A 298 -33.79 -4.03 -80.59
C PRO A 298 -32.92 -4.83 -81.57
N ILE A 299 -32.86 -6.14 -81.40
CA ILE A 299 -32.15 -7.07 -82.28
C ILE A 299 -33.11 -8.13 -82.86
N ASN A 300 -32.84 -8.62 -84.07
CA ASN A 300 -33.60 -9.71 -84.69
C ASN A 300 -32.74 -10.61 -85.62
N SER A 301 -33.02 -11.91 -85.66
CA SER A 301 -32.19 -12.96 -86.26
C SER A 301 -32.96 -13.98 -87.11
N ASP A 302 -33.56 -13.55 -88.22
CA ASP A 302 -34.34 -14.41 -89.13
C ASP A 302 -33.49 -15.34 -90.04
N ASN A 303 -32.15 -15.24 -89.99
CA ASN A 303 -31.28 -15.76 -91.05
C ASN A 303 -31.30 -17.29 -91.22
N LEU A 304 -31.54 -18.05 -90.15
CA LEU A 304 -31.65 -19.51 -90.22
C LEU A 304 -33.01 -19.95 -90.80
N ALA A 305 -34.11 -19.30 -90.40
CA ALA A 305 -35.42 -19.52 -91.02
C ALA A 305 -35.37 -19.22 -92.53
N ALA A 306 -34.63 -18.18 -92.93
CA ALA A 306 -34.43 -17.83 -94.34
C ALA A 306 -33.67 -18.90 -95.17
N LEU A 307 -33.01 -19.87 -94.55
CA LEU A 307 -32.39 -21.02 -95.22
C LEU A 307 -33.28 -22.28 -95.24
N GLY A 308 -34.45 -22.25 -94.59
CA GLY A 308 -35.38 -23.37 -94.48
C GLY A 308 -35.25 -24.22 -93.21
N TYR A 309 -34.49 -23.77 -92.20
CA TYR A 309 -34.51 -24.41 -90.88
C TYR A 309 -35.89 -24.27 -90.22
N ASN A 310 -36.31 -25.31 -89.48
CA ASN A 310 -37.41 -25.22 -88.53
C ASN A 310 -36.93 -24.47 -87.27
N ALA A 311 -36.83 -23.15 -87.37
CA ALA A 311 -36.29 -22.29 -86.32
C ALA A 311 -37.20 -22.27 -85.06
N VAL A 312 -36.60 -22.39 -83.88
CA VAL A 312 -37.28 -22.37 -82.57
C VAL A 312 -36.63 -21.34 -81.66
N GLY A 313 -37.47 -20.51 -81.04
CA GLY A 313 -37.09 -19.22 -80.46
C GLY A 313 -37.71 -18.08 -81.27
N ASP A 314 -37.82 -16.88 -80.69
CA ASP A 314 -38.43 -15.72 -81.36
C ASP A 314 -37.43 -14.91 -82.20
N GLY A 315 -36.13 -15.23 -82.13
CA GLY A 315 -35.05 -14.55 -82.85
C GLY A 315 -34.78 -13.10 -82.39
N SER A 316 -35.64 -12.55 -81.53
CA SER A 316 -35.68 -11.14 -81.14
C SER A 316 -35.07 -10.88 -79.76
N GLY A 317 -34.79 -9.61 -79.46
CA GLY A 317 -34.35 -9.22 -78.12
C GLY A 317 -33.81 -7.80 -78.07
N THR A 318 -32.96 -7.54 -77.07
CA THR A 318 -32.36 -6.24 -76.81
C THR A 318 -30.84 -6.37 -76.63
N LEU A 319 -30.08 -5.50 -77.30
CA LEU A 319 -28.68 -5.23 -77.01
C LEU A 319 -28.56 -3.96 -76.15
N VAL A 320 -28.03 -4.08 -74.94
CA VAL A 320 -27.74 -2.95 -74.05
C VAL A 320 -26.26 -2.60 -74.14
N VAL A 321 -25.94 -1.42 -74.69
CA VAL A 321 -24.59 -0.86 -74.70
C VAL A 321 -24.45 0.07 -73.50
N ASN A 322 -23.62 -0.33 -72.54
CA ASN A 322 -23.40 0.42 -71.30
C ASN A 322 -22.34 1.52 -71.53
N PRO A 323 -22.51 2.74 -70.94
CA PRO A 323 -21.47 3.77 -71.00
C PRO A 323 -20.13 3.29 -70.44
N LYS A 324 -19.01 3.65 -71.09
CA LYS A 324 -17.66 3.25 -70.68
C LYS A 324 -17.19 4.12 -69.50
N LEU A 325 -16.70 3.50 -68.43
CA LEU A 325 -16.12 4.23 -67.30
C LEU A 325 -14.77 4.85 -67.70
N LEU A 326 -14.64 6.17 -67.59
CA LEU A 326 -13.40 6.88 -67.90
C LEU A 326 -12.38 6.78 -66.76
N THR A 327 -11.12 6.57 -67.13
CA THR A 327 -9.98 6.84 -66.24
C THR A 327 -9.75 8.34 -66.13
N PHE A 328 -9.60 8.84 -64.90
CA PHE A 328 -9.37 10.25 -64.58
C PHE A 328 -7.98 10.41 -63.95
N SER A 329 -7.20 11.39 -64.40
CA SER A 329 -5.82 11.59 -63.91
C SER A 329 -5.35 13.06 -63.94
N GLY A 330 -4.13 13.32 -63.46
CA GLY A 330 -3.46 14.62 -63.60
C GLY A 330 -3.72 15.64 -62.48
N LEU A 331 -4.51 15.30 -61.47
CA LEU A 331 -4.70 16.11 -60.25
C LEU A 331 -3.94 15.56 -59.05
N THR A 332 -3.54 16.44 -58.14
CA THR A 332 -2.93 16.11 -56.84
C THR A 332 -3.48 17.02 -55.74
N ALA A 333 -3.76 16.46 -54.56
CA ALA A 333 -4.28 17.20 -53.41
C ALA A 333 -3.12 17.69 -52.52
N ALA A 334 -3.19 18.94 -52.05
CA ALA A 334 -2.15 19.52 -51.22
C ALA A 334 -2.13 18.91 -49.81
N ARG A 335 -0.93 18.70 -49.25
CA ARG A 335 -0.78 18.52 -47.79
C ARG A 335 -1.04 19.86 -47.09
N LYS A 336 -1.67 19.83 -45.92
CA LYS A 336 -1.98 21.03 -45.11
C LYS A 336 -1.57 20.84 -43.66
N THR A 337 -1.23 21.93 -42.98
CA THR A 337 -1.28 21.95 -41.51
C THR A 337 -2.75 22.03 -41.08
N TYR A 338 -3.07 21.43 -39.95
CA TYR A 338 -4.40 21.45 -39.36
C TYR A 338 -4.89 22.90 -39.14
N ASP A 339 -6.09 23.19 -39.65
CA ASP A 339 -6.74 24.51 -39.64
C ASP A 339 -8.23 24.45 -39.23
N GLY A 340 -8.69 23.31 -38.70
CA GLY A 340 -10.09 23.08 -38.32
C GLY A 340 -11.04 22.76 -39.48
N THR A 341 -10.58 22.76 -40.74
CA THR A 341 -11.44 22.58 -41.93
C THR A 341 -11.07 21.35 -42.76
N THR A 342 -12.09 20.73 -43.37
CA THR A 342 -11.94 19.61 -44.32
C THR A 342 -11.48 20.04 -45.71
N SER A 343 -11.62 21.31 -46.07
CA SER A 343 -11.28 21.84 -47.40
C SER A 343 -9.79 21.71 -47.71
N VAL A 344 -9.45 21.36 -48.97
CA VAL A 344 -8.07 21.21 -49.41
C VAL A 344 -7.89 21.69 -50.85
N ALA A 345 -6.78 22.39 -51.12
CA ALA A 345 -6.43 22.82 -52.47
C ALA A 345 -6.01 21.63 -53.34
N VAL A 346 -6.43 21.64 -54.60
CA VAL A 346 -5.99 20.69 -55.64
C VAL A 346 -5.16 21.43 -56.67
N SER A 347 -4.12 20.79 -57.17
CA SER A 347 -3.24 21.30 -58.23
C SER A 347 -3.02 20.25 -59.33
N GLY A 348 -2.51 20.71 -60.48
CA GLY A 348 -2.35 19.89 -61.68
C GLY A 348 -3.37 20.26 -62.76
N THR A 349 -3.61 19.36 -63.70
CA THR A 349 -4.57 19.54 -64.80
C THR A 349 -5.31 18.23 -65.03
N ALA A 350 -6.62 18.25 -64.83
CA ALA A 350 -7.44 17.05 -64.96
C ALA A 350 -7.49 16.57 -66.42
N SER A 351 -7.35 15.26 -66.60
CA SER A 351 -7.35 14.62 -67.93
C SER A 351 -8.15 13.32 -67.92
N ILE A 352 -8.71 13.02 -69.08
CA ILE A 352 -9.44 11.80 -69.44
C ILE A 352 -8.93 11.30 -70.79
N SER A 353 -9.22 10.05 -71.13
CA SER A 353 -8.94 9.50 -72.46
C SER A 353 -10.18 8.75 -72.97
N GLY A 354 -10.75 9.26 -74.06
CA GLY A 354 -11.83 8.60 -74.79
C GLY A 354 -11.34 7.39 -75.59
N HIS A 355 -12.30 6.65 -76.15
CA HIS A 355 -12.07 5.61 -77.14
C HIS A 355 -11.74 6.24 -78.50
N GLY A 356 -10.60 5.87 -79.09
CA GLY A 356 -10.21 6.33 -80.43
C GLY A 356 -10.09 7.85 -80.54
N ALA A 357 -10.94 8.44 -81.38
CA ALA A 357 -11.00 9.88 -81.67
C ALA A 357 -12.32 10.53 -81.21
N ASP A 358 -13.04 9.90 -80.27
CA ASP A 358 -14.33 10.39 -79.76
C ASP A 358 -14.26 11.83 -79.25
N VAL A 359 -15.29 12.62 -79.56
CA VAL A 359 -15.40 14.01 -79.10
C VAL A 359 -16.00 14.03 -77.69
N VAL A 360 -15.14 13.74 -76.71
CA VAL A 360 -15.41 13.89 -75.29
C VAL A 360 -14.38 14.84 -74.66
N SER A 361 -14.85 15.79 -73.85
CA SER A 361 -14.06 16.85 -73.23
C SER A 361 -14.47 17.09 -71.78
N LEU A 362 -13.48 17.21 -70.91
CA LEU A 362 -13.64 17.45 -69.48
C LEU A 362 -13.67 18.96 -69.20
N SER A 363 -14.59 19.42 -68.35
CA SER A 363 -14.67 20.82 -67.90
C SER A 363 -14.97 20.92 -66.41
N GLY A 364 -14.90 22.13 -65.85
CA GLY A 364 -15.13 22.42 -64.43
C GLY A 364 -13.85 22.63 -63.63
N THR A 365 -13.96 22.66 -62.30
CA THR A 365 -12.84 22.86 -61.37
C THR A 365 -12.94 21.92 -60.16
N GLY A 366 -11.79 21.42 -59.71
CA GLY A 366 -11.71 20.47 -58.60
C GLY A 366 -12.05 21.08 -57.24
N LEU A 367 -13.30 20.91 -56.79
CA LEU A 367 -13.68 21.15 -55.40
C LEU A 367 -13.36 19.91 -54.57
N ALA A 368 -12.54 20.06 -53.52
CA ALA A 368 -12.03 18.91 -52.78
C ALA A 368 -12.03 19.09 -51.26
N SER A 369 -12.30 17.99 -50.57
CA SER A 369 -12.26 17.91 -49.11
C SER A 369 -11.78 16.55 -48.62
N PHE A 370 -11.04 16.56 -47.50
CA PHE A 370 -10.83 15.37 -46.68
C PHE A 370 -12.16 14.86 -46.11
N VAL A 371 -12.22 13.56 -45.81
CA VAL A 371 -13.38 12.92 -45.15
C VAL A 371 -13.66 13.50 -43.76
N ASP A 372 -12.64 13.96 -43.05
CA ASP A 372 -12.74 14.61 -41.74
C ASP A 372 -11.58 15.61 -41.53
N LYS A 373 -11.71 16.54 -40.57
CA LYS A 373 -10.73 17.62 -40.33
C LYS A 373 -9.43 17.16 -39.64
N ASN A 374 -9.38 15.95 -39.08
CA ASN A 374 -8.36 15.59 -38.11
C ASN A 374 -7.03 15.22 -38.77
N VAL A 375 -5.95 15.35 -37.99
CA VAL A 375 -4.58 14.96 -38.39
C VAL A 375 -4.51 13.53 -38.87
N GLY A 376 -3.69 13.28 -39.89
CA GLY A 376 -3.49 11.95 -40.45
C GLY A 376 -2.68 11.97 -41.74
N LEU A 377 -1.97 10.87 -41.99
CA LEU A 377 -1.25 10.62 -43.23
C LEU A 377 -2.17 9.92 -44.24
N ASN A 378 -1.95 10.17 -45.52
CA ASN A 378 -2.62 9.50 -46.66
C ASN A 378 -4.16 9.45 -46.57
N LYS A 379 -4.78 10.46 -45.93
CA LYS A 379 -6.24 10.59 -45.81
C LYS A 379 -6.87 10.74 -47.20
N SER A 380 -7.99 10.07 -47.41
CA SER A 380 -8.81 10.20 -48.61
C SER A 380 -9.33 11.63 -48.78
N VAL A 381 -9.16 12.16 -49.98
CA VAL A 381 -9.66 13.46 -50.44
C VAL A 381 -10.65 13.20 -51.57
N ALA A 382 -11.92 13.51 -51.35
CA ALA A 382 -12.96 13.44 -52.38
C ALA A 382 -12.91 14.71 -53.25
N VAL A 383 -12.79 14.53 -54.57
CA VAL A 383 -12.77 15.61 -55.57
C VAL A 383 -14.04 15.56 -56.41
N THR A 384 -14.70 16.70 -56.57
CA THR A 384 -15.93 16.89 -57.35
C THR A 384 -15.78 18.10 -58.28
N GLY A 385 -16.88 18.57 -58.91
CA GLY A 385 -16.89 19.81 -59.69
C GLY A 385 -16.44 19.70 -61.15
N HIS A 386 -16.22 18.49 -61.66
CA HIS A 386 -15.92 18.22 -63.07
C HIS A 386 -17.11 17.60 -63.81
N THR A 387 -17.24 17.89 -65.11
CA THR A 387 -18.30 17.38 -65.99
C THR A 387 -17.76 16.98 -67.37
N LEU A 388 -18.45 16.06 -68.05
CA LEU A 388 -18.18 15.71 -69.45
C LEU A 388 -19.00 16.58 -70.41
N SER A 389 -18.47 16.77 -71.61
CA SER A 389 -19.06 17.57 -72.71
C SER A 389 -18.55 17.06 -74.07
N GLY A 390 -19.20 17.45 -75.17
CA GLY A 390 -18.93 16.92 -76.52
C GLY A 390 -20.00 15.92 -76.99
N SER A 391 -20.01 15.57 -78.28
CA SER A 391 -21.05 14.72 -78.89
C SER A 391 -21.09 13.31 -78.32
N ASP A 392 -19.94 12.75 -77.99
CA ASP A 392 -19.81 11.36 -77.56
C ASP A 392 -19.82 11.22 -76.03
N ALA A 393 -19.99 12.33 -75.29
CA ALA A 393 -19.94 12.35 -73.82
C ALA A 393 -20.99 11.45 -73.14
N ALA A 394 -22.14 11.24 -73.76
CA ALA A 394 -23.18 10.32 -73.26
C ALA A 394 -22.76 8.84 -73.28
N ASN A 395 -21.73 8.51 -74.07
CA ASN A 395 -21.16 7.16 -74.14
C ASN A 395 -20.25 6.83 -72.94
N TYR A 396 -20.09 7.75 -71.99
CA TYR A 396 -19.12 7.65 -70.90
C TYR A 396 -19.71 7.93 -69.51
N LEU A 397 -19.08 7.32 -68.50
CA LEU A 397 -19.27 7.64 -67.09
C LEU A 397 -17.99 8.25 -66.53
N LEU A 398 -18.10 9.41 -65.88
CA LEU A 398 -17.02 10.06 -65.15
C LEU A 398 -17.10 9.68 -63.67
N PRO A 399 -16.04 9.08 -63.07
CA PRO A 399 -16.01 8.83 -61.63
C PRO A 399 -16.16 10.12 -60.82
N SER A 400 -17.21 10.20 -60.00
CA SER A 400 -17.50 11.36 -59.15
C SER A 400 -18.12 10.90 -57.82
N PRO A 401 -17.50 11.20 -56.66
CA PRO A 401 -16.21 11.86 -56.50
C PRO A 401 -15.03 11.01 -56.98
N PHE A 402 -13.98 11.66 -57.45
CA PHE A 402 -12.67 11.03 -57.63
C PHE A 402 -11.88 11.08 -56.31
N ILE A 403 -11.13 10.02 -55.98
CA ILE A 403 -10.42 9.92 -54.69
C ILE A 403 -8.92 10.14 -54.87
N LEU A 404 -8.43 11.23 -54.26
CA LEU A 404 -7.00 11.50 -54.07
C LEU A 404 -6.57 11.15 -52.64
N GLN A 405 -5.26 11.19 -52.38
CA GLN A 405 -4.69 11.10 -51.04
C GLN A 405 -3.86 12.35 -50.74
N ALA A 406 -3.96 12.85 -49.51
CA ALA A 406 -3.09 13.89 -48.98
C ALA A 406 -2.92 13.70 -47.46
N SER A 407 -2.21 14.60 -46.79
CA SER A 407 -1.98 14.52 -45.33
C SER A 407 -2.32 15.83 -44.63
N ILE A 408 -2.90 15.72 -43.44
CA ILE A 408 -3.09 16.82 -42.49
C ILE A 408 -2.05 16.65 -41.39
N THR A 409 -1.12 17.62 -41.25
CA THR A 409 -0.09 17.63 -40.20
C THR A 409 -0.54 18.46 -39.00
N ALA A 410 -0.17 18.04 -37.80
CA ALA A 410 -0.60 18.70 -36.56
C ALA A 410 -0.13 20.16 -36.45
N LYS A 411 -0.95 21.00 -35.81
CA LYS A 411 -0.67 22.43 -35.57
C LYS A 411 0.04 22.63 -34.22
N GLY A 412 0.96 23.57 -34.10
CA GLY A 412 1.54 23.92 -32.79
C GLY A 412 0.50 24.55 -31.86
N LEU A 413 0.47 24.10 -30.60
CA LEU A 413 -0.31 24.67 -29.49
C LEU A 413 0.60 24.80 -28.27
N SER A 414 0.55 25.94 -27.58
CA SER A 414 1.19 26.13 -26.28
C SER A 414 0.17 26.43 -25.19
N ILE A 415 0.30 25.74 -24.06
CA ILE A 415 -0.56 25.88 -22.89
C ILE A 415 0.29 26.40 -21.72
N SER A 416 -0.07 27.58 -21.20
CA SER A 416 0.65 28.26 -20.11
C SER A 416 -0.29 29.05 -19.21
N GLY A 417 0.19 29.54 -18.06
CA GLY A 417 -0.67 30.19 -17.06
C GLY A 417 -1.34 29.19 -16.11
N LEU A 418 -0.78 27.99 -15.97
CA LEU A 418 -1.13 27.08 -14.89
C LEU A 418 -0.67 27.69 -13.56
N LEU A 419 -1.59 27.83 -12.61
CA LEU A 419 -1.34 28.39 -11.29
C LEU A 419 -1.19 27.26 -10.26
N ILE A 420 -0.46 27.51 -9.18
CA ILE A 420 -0.43 26.63 -8.01
C ILE A 420 -0.95 27.41 -6.81
N HIS A 421 -1.76 26.77 -5.98
CA HIS A 421 -2.16 27.32 -4.69
C HIS A 421 -1.04 27.19 -3.64
N ASP A 422 -0.78 28.28 -2.92
CA ASP A 422 -0.06 28.24 -1.65
C ASP A 422 -0.77 27.31 -0.65
N LYS A 423 -0.01 26.63 0.22
CA LYS A 423 -0.56 25.71 1.23
C LYS A 423 0.06 25.94 2.60
N VAL A 424 -0.72 25.68 3.65
CA VAL A 424 -0.16 25.42 4.98
C VAL A 424 0.51 24.05 4.96
N TYR A 425 1.61 23.91 5.67
CA TYR A 425 2.32 22.65 5.83
C TYR A 425 1.41 21.53 6.38
N ASP A 426 1.41 20.38 5.71
CA ASP A 426 0.56 19.21 5.98
C ASP A 426 1.33 17.87 5.99
N GLY A 427 2.68 17.93 5.87
CA GLY A 427 3.55 16.76 5.72
C GLY A 427 3.65 16.20 4.29
N SER A 428 2.93 16.75 3.31
CA SER A 428 2.89 16.24 1.93
C SER A 428 3.51 17.21 0.91
N PRO A 429 4.40 16.75 0.02
CA PRO A 429 4.91 17.57 -1.09
C PRO A 429 3.87 17.77 -2.22
N SER A 430 2.67 17.20 -2.12
CA SER A 430 1.61 17.36 -3.14
C SER A 430 1.14 18.82 -3.23
N ALA A 431 0.93 19.29 -4.47
CA ALA A 431 0.53 20.66 -4.80
C ALA A 431 -0.81 20.70 -5.56
N THR A 432 -1.65 21.68 -5.27
CA THR A 432 -2.93 21.89 -5.96
C THR A 432 -2.75 22.87 -7.12
N ILE A 433 -2.83 22.34 -8.35
CA ILE A 433 -2.75 23.12 -9.59
C ILE A 433 -4.14 23.56 -10.03
N ASP A 434 -4.24 24.78 -10.57
CA ASP A 434 -5.44 25.35 -11.18
C ASP A 434 -5.18 25.62 -12.68
N ASP A 435 -6.01 25.02 -13.54
CA ASP A 435 -5.97 25.16 -15.00
C ASP A 435 -7.04 26.11 -15.55
N SER A 436 -7.91 26.68 -14.71
CA SER A 436 -8.99 27.58 -15.13
C SER A 436 -8.48 28.86 -15.81
N ALA A 437 -7.27 29.30 -15.45
CA ALA A 437 -6.56 30.43 -16.06
C ALA A 437 -5.66 30.04 -17.26
N ALA A 438 -5.63 28.77 -17.67
CA ALA A 438 -4.69 28.28 -18.68
C ALA A 438 -4.94 28.88 -20.07
N THR A 439 -3.97 29.68 -20.53
CA THR A 439 -3.92 30.27 -21.86
C THR A 439 -3.50 29.23 -22.89
N LYS A 440 -4.34 29.02 -23.92
CA LYS A 440 -4.19 27.98 -24.96
C LYS A 440 -3.84 28.62 -26.31
N SER A 441 -2.58 29.06 -26.47
CA SER A 441 -2.14 29.84 -27.63
C SER A 441 -1.91 28.97 -28.87
N GLY A 442 -2.56 29.33 -29.98
CA GLY A 442 -2.58 28.55 -31.22
C GLY A 442 -3.79 27.62 -31.40
N LEU A 443 -4.63 27.49 -30.37
CA LEU A 443 -5.91 26.77 -30.43
C LEU A 443 -6.86 27.43 -31.43
N ILE A 444 -7.58 26.62 -32.22
CA ILE A 444 -8.58 27.08 -33.19
C ILE A 444 -9.94 27.22 -32.49
N ALA A 445 -10.67 28.28 -32.80
CA ALA A 445 -11.96 28.54 -32.18
C ALA A 445 -12.96 27.40 -32.41
N GLY A 446 -13.48 26.83 -31.31
CA GLY A 446 -14.40 25.70 -31.31
C GLY A 446 -13.77 24.35 -30.94
N ASP A 447 -12.46 24.17 -31.14
CA ASP A 447 -11.77 22.92 -30.84
C ASP A 447 -11.69 22.64 -29.33
N GLN A 448 -11.87 21.37 -28.96
CA GLN A 448 -11.88 20.91 -27.58
C GLN A 448 -10.51 20.35 -27.18
N VAL A 449 -9.71 21.19 -26.52
CA VAL A 449 -8.44 20.82 -25.87
C VAL A 449 -8.39 21.37 -24.44
N SER A 450 -8.09 20.49 -23.48
CA SER A 450 -7.88 20.81 -22.07
C SER A 450 -6.61 20.14 -21.54
N VAL A 451 -6.15 20.58 -20.37
CA VAL A 451 -4.98 20.03 -19.68
C VAL A 451 -5.40 19.59 -18.28
N VAL A 452 -5.05 18.37 -17.89
CA VAL A 452 -5.11 17.93 -16.49
C VAL A 452 -3.68 17.88 -15.99
N SER A 453 -3.41 18.59 -14.90
CA SER A 453 -2.05 18.79 -14.39
C SER A 453 -1.92 18.20 -12.99
N THR A 454 -0.89 17.42 -12.77
CA THR A 454 -0.48 16.96 -11.42
C THR A 454 0.91 17.50 -11.11
N GLY A 455 1.21 17.74 -9.84
CA GLY A 455 2.53 18.24 -9.47
C GLY A 455 2.84 18.16 -7.99
N ALA A 456 4.14 18.25 -7.70
CA ALA A 456 4.66 18.24 -6.34
C ALA A 456 5.77 19.28 -6.19
N PHE A 457 5.88 19.83 -4.99
CA PHE A 457 7.04 20.58 -4.52
C PHE A 457 8.27 19.65 -4.46
N SER A 458 9.46 20.24 -4.49
CA SER A 458 10.74 19.51 -4.33
C SER A 458 10.82 18.62 -3.09
N ASP A 459 10.12 19.02 -2.04
CA ASP A 459 10.14 18.44 -0.70
C ASP A 459 8.94 19.01 0.10
N LYS A 460 8.59 18.36 1.22
CA LYS A 460 7.43 18.75 2.04
C LYS A 460 7.62 20.06 2.84
N ASN A 461 8.83 20.59 2.95
CA ASN A 461 9.16 21.58 3.98
C ASN A 461 8.72 23.00 3.62
N VAL A 462 8.53 23.83 4.64
CA VAL A 462 8.21 25.26 4.53
C VAL A 462 9.20 26.01 3.64
N GLY A 463 8.68 26.99 2.89
CA GLY A 463 9.48 27.87 2.04
C GLY A 463 8.61 28.66 1.06
N ALA A 464 9.03 29.89 0.76
CA ALA A 464 8.40 30.75 -0.25
C ALA A 464 8.97 30.48 -1.65
N GLY A 465 8.13 30.58 -2.68
CA GLY A 465 8.56 30.44 -4.09
C GLY A 465 9.13 29.07 -4.45
N LYS A 466 8.76 28.00 -3.71
CA LYS A 466 9.22 26.63 -3.99
C LYS A 466 8.73 26.20 -5.37
N THR A 467 9.65 25.67 -6.19
CA THR A 467 9.31 25.12 -7.51
C THR A 467 8.42 23.90 -7.36
N VAL A 468 7.32 23.89 -8.11
CA VAL A 468 6.48 22.72 -8.37
C VAL A 468 6.73 22.26 -9.79
N ASN A 469 7.03 20.98 -9.97
CA ASN A 469 7.17 20.36 -11.28
C ASN A 469 5.83 19.75 -11.71
N PHE A 470 5.45 19.91 -12.98
CA PHE A 470 4.17 19.47 -13.52
C PHE A 470 4.31 18.23 -14.41
N THR A 471 3.39 17.28 -14.22
CA THR A 471 3.06 16.25 -15.21
C THR A 471 1.71 16.60 -15.83
N ASN A 472 1.74 17.00 -17.10
CA ASN A 472 0.57 17.44 -17.86
C ASN A 472 0.02 16.29 -18.72
N GLN A 473 -1.29 16.07 -18.65
CA GLN A 473 -2.04 15.24 -19.59
C GLN A 473 -2.93 16.14 -20.45
N PHE A 474 -2.72 16.15 -21.76
CA PHE A 474 -3.56 16.90 -22.70
C PHE A 474 -4.71 16.01 -23.20
N ILE A 475 -5.94 16.50 -23.11
CA ILE A 475 -7.17 15.75 -23.37
C ILE A 475 -8.19 16.57 -24.16
N GLY A 476 -9.24 15.92 -24.64
CA GLY A 476 -10.29 16.52 -25.47
C GLY A 476 -10.29 15.96 -26.89
N ALA A 477 -11.44 16.07 -27.58
CA ALA A 477 -11.67 15.43 -28.88
C ALA A 477 -10.66 15.89 -29.96
N ASP A 478 -10.16 17.11 -29.85
CA ASP A 478 -9.26 17.71 -30.85
C ASP A 478 -7.79 17.69 -30.43
N ALA A 479 -7.43 17.17 -29.25
CA ALA A 479 -6.05 17.23 -28.74
C ALA A 479 -5.04 16.55 -29.67
N GLY A 480 -5.43 15.44 -30.33
CA GLY A 480 -4.61 14.75 -31.32
C GLY A 480 -4.34 15.54 -32.62
N ASN A 481 -5.02 16.68 -32.82
CA ASN A 481 -4.79 17.56 -33.97
C ASN A 481 -3.63 18.54 -33.77
N TYR A 482 -3.03 18.55 -32.58
CA TYR A 482 -2.02 19.53 -32.19
C TYR A 482 -0.71 18.88 -31.71
N VAL A 483 0.41 19.55 -31.98
CA VAL A 483 1.67 19.33 -31.26
C VAL A 483 1.63 20.24 -30.04
N ILE A 484 1.26 19.67 -28.89
CA ILE A 484 1.00 20.43 -27.67
C ILE A 484 2.27 20.54 -26.84
N SER A 485 2.63 21.78 -26.52
CA SER A 485 3.64 22.13 -25.51
C SER A 485 2.92 22.70 -24.28
N GLY A 486 3.40 22.36 -23.08
CA GLY A 486 2.83 22.86 -21.83
C GLY A 486 3.91 23.47 -20.94
N GLN A 487 3.51 24.42 -20.11
CA GLN A 487 4.27 24.84 -18.94
C GLN A 487 4.61 23.62 -18.08
N THR A 488 5.88 23.43 -17.73
CA THR A 488 6.36 22.25 -16.97
C THR A 488 6.64 22.54 -15.49
N THR A 489 6.62 23.82 -15.09
CA THR A 489 6.91 24.25 -13.72
C THR A 489 6.10 25.49 -13.34
N GLY A 490 5.93 25.71 -12.04
CA GLY A 490 5.61 27.02 -11.47
C GLY A 490 6.13 27.14 -10.04
N GLN A 491 5.67 28.14 -9.29
CA GLN A 491 6.09 28.39 -7.90
C GLN A 491 4.89 28.62 -7.00
N ALA A 492 4.99 28.15 -5.76
CA ALA A 492 4.07 28.45 -4.66
C ALA A 492 4.80 28.39 -3.31
N THR A 493 4.12 28.80 -2.25
CA THR A 493 4.63 28.85 -0.87
C THR A 493 4.04 27.72 -0.03
N ILE A 494 4.89 27.06 0.75
CA ILE A 494 4.45 26.25 1.90
C ILE A 494 4.68 27.10 3.15
N THR A 495 3.60 27.45 3.87
CA THR A 495 3.66 28.24 5.12
C THR A 495 3.68 27.35 6.36
N PRO A 496 4.26 27.81 7.50
CA PRO A 496 4.32 27.02 8.72
C PRO A 496 2.94 26.61 9.25
N LYS A 497 2.86 25.41 9.81
CA LYS A 497 1.68 24.95 10.56
C LYS A 497 1.80 25.37 12.02
N THR A 498 0.71 25.79 12.65
CA THR A 498 0.72 26.07 14.09
C THR A 498 0.88 24.79 14.92
N LEU A 499 1.74 24.84 15.93
CA LEU A 499 1.97 23.78 16.91
C LEU A 499 1.98 24.39 18.32
N SER A 500 1.16 23.84 19.21
CA SER A 500 1.17 24.22 20.62
C SER A 500 1.70 23.09 21.50
N ILE A 501 2.61 23.44 22.40
CA ILE A 501 3.25 22.53 23.35
C ILE A 501 2.69 22.78 24.75
N SER A 502 2.21 21.73 25.41
CA SER A 502 1.64 21.82 26.76
C SER A 502 1.77 20.50 27.53
N GLY A 503 1.35 20.47 28.80
CA GLY A 503 1.40 19.28 29.65
C GLY A 503 2.77 19.03 30.30
N ILE A 504 3.69 20.01 30.19
CA ILE A 504 4.96 20.01 30.91
C ILE A 504 4.67 20.30 32.38
N ARG A 505 5.16 19.46 33.28
CA ARG A 505 4.93 19.60 34.72
C ARG A 505 6.20 20.04 35.44
N ALA A 506 6.10 21.02 36.31
CA ALA A 506 7.18 21.40 37.22
C ALA A 506 7.24 20.42 38.40
N VAL A 507 8.43 19.92 38.70
CA VAL A 507 8.66 18.92 39.75
C VAL A 507 9.05 19.65 41.04
N GLY A 508 8.27 19.44 42.10
CA GLY A 508 8.56 19.95 43.44
C GLY A 508 9.78 19.29 44.06
N LYS A 509 10.42 19.97 45.02
CA LYS A 509 11.67 19.51 45.65
C LYS A 509 11.75 19.85 47.14
N VAL A 510 12.65 19.17 47.84
CA VAL A 510 13.14 19.63 49.15
C VAL A 510 14.05 20.84 48.95
N TYR A 511 13.97 21.80 49.86
CA TYR A 511 14.82 22.99 49.85
C TYR A 511 16.32 22.66 49.80
N ASP A 512 17.03 23.32 48.88
CA ASP A 512 18.45 23.08 48.56
C ASP A 512 19.27 24.37 48.33
N GLY A 513 18.65 25.55 48.54
CA GLY A 513 19.22 26.87 48.25
C GLY A 513 19.14 27.35 46.78
N ASN A 514 18.76 26.50 45.83
CA ASN A 514 18.80 26.79 44.39
C ASN A 514 17.43 27.10 43.77
N LEU A 515 17.39 27.90 42.70
CA LEU A 515 16.15 28.19 41.95
C LEU A 515 15.74 27.11 40.95
N VAL A 516 16.61 26.13 40.63
CA VAL A 516 16.33 25.12 39.60
C VAL A 516 15.18 24.21 40.02
N ALA A 517 14.21 24.00 39.11
CA ALA A 517 13.14 23.02 39.22
C ALA A 517 13.36 21.89 38.21
N GLY A 518 12.96 20.67 38.57
CA GLY A 518 12.85 19.57 37.60
C GLY A 518 11.65 19.79 36.69
N THR A 519 11.68 19.19 35.49
CA THR A 519 10.55 19.19 34.56
C THR A 519 10.21 17.75 34.17
N ASP A 520 8.95 17.38 34.30
CA ASP A 520 8.41 16.14 33.76
C ASP A 520 7.73 16.38 32.40
N LEU A 521 8.05 15.51 31.45
CA LEU A 521 7.56 15.51 30.07
C LEU A 521 6.66 14.29 29.78
N SER A 522 6.32 13.48 30.79
CA SER A 522 5.47 12.28 30.64
C SER A 522 4.09 12.56 30.04
N ALA A 523 3.55 13.77 30.30
CA ALA A 523 2.25 14.24 29.82
C ALA A 523 2.36 15.27 28.67
N LEU A 524 3.52 15.37 28.00
CA LEU A 524 3.80 16.34 26.93
C LEU A 524 2.85 16.18 25.72
N ALA A 525 1.99 17.16 25.51
CA ALA A 525 1.15 17.28 24.33
C ALA A 525 1.82 18.13 23.23
N LYS A 526 1.58 17.75 21.96
CA LYS A 526 2.12 18.40 20.75
C LYS A 526 0.97 18.71 19.78
N ASN A 527 0.08 19.62 20.18
CA ASN A 527 -1.20 19.84 19.52
C ASN A 527 -1.02 20.63 18.22
N GLY A 528 -1.23 19.97 17.08
CA GLY A 528 -1.01 20.50 15.73
C GLY A 528 -0.01 19.69 14.90
N LEU A 529 0.82 18.87 15.54
CA LEU A 529 1.84 18.02 14.91
C LEU A 529 1.22 17.08 13.86
N VAL A 530 1.86 16.98 12.70
CA VAL A 530 1.54 15.99 11.66
C VAL A 530 2.18 14.65 12.04
N THR A 531 1.41 13.57 11.89
CA THR A 531 1.85 12.21 12.21
C THR A 531 3.12 11.84 11.44
N GLY A 532 4.19 11.51 12.18
CA GLY A 532 5.48 11.07 11.63
C GLY A 532 6.59 12.12 11.63
N ASP A 533 6.29 13.40 11.91
CA ASP A 533 7.30 14.47 11.97
C ASP A 533 8.16 14.42 13.23
N ASP A 534 9.46 14.70 13.09
CA ASP A 534 10.42 14.69 14.18
C ASP A 534 10.54 16.08 14.84
N ILE A 535 9.84 16.24 15.96
CA ILE A 535 10.01 17.35 16.90
C ILE A 535 10.22 16.81 18.32
N ARG A 536 11.41 17.04 18.88
CA ARG A 536 11.80 16.80 20.26
C ARG A 536 11.71 18.10 21.05
N VAL A 537 11.24 18.00 22.30
CA VAL A 537 11.14 19.11 23.24
C VAL A 537 12.08 18.82 24.40
N SER A 538 12.92 19.79 24.75
CA SER A 538 13.56 19.87 26.06
C SER A 538 13.02 21.09 26.78
N SER A 539 12.84 20.98 28.10
CA SER A 539 12.36 22.06 28.96
C SER A 539 13.27 22.19 30.18
N SER A 540 13.37 23.38 30.75
CA SER A 540 14.03 23.64 32.02
C SER A 540 13.19 24.61 32.85
N GLY A 541 13.09 24.33 34.16
CA GLY A 541 12.27 25.10 35.08
C GLY A 541 13.09 25.92 36.07
N THR A 542 12.65 27.13 36.37
CA THR A 542 13.15 27.95 37.49
C THR A 542 12.02 28.47 38.37
N PHE A 543 12.11 28.20 39.67
CA PHE A 543 11.23 28.78 40.69
C PHE A 543 11.40 30.30 40.78
N SER A 544 10.32 31.00 41.16
CA SER A 544 10.30 32.45 41.44
C SER A 544 11.37 32.91 42.43
N ASP A 545 11.66 32.10 43.44
CA ASP A 545 12.54 32.38 44.56
C ASP A 545 12.89 31.05 45.28
N LYS A 546 13.92 31.06 46.14
CA LYS A 546 14.42 29.83 46.78
C LYS A 546 13.53 29.31 47.92
N HIS A 547 12.62 30.10 48.46
CA HIS A 547 12.01 29.84 49.76
C HIS A 547 10.94 28.74 49.73
N VAL A 548 10.79 28.03 50.84
CA VAL A 548 9.72 27.05 51.04
C VAL A 548 8.34 27.65 50.76
N GLY A 549 7.48 26.85 50.11
CA GLY A 549 6.11 27.25 49.78
C GLY A 549 5.45 26.27 48.81
N SER A 550 4.13 26.23 48.82
CA SER A 550 3.32 25.46 47.88
C SER A 550 2.86 26.31 46.69
N GLY A 551 2.67 25.69 45.53
CA GLY A 551 2.11 26.36 44.34
C GLY A 551 2.96 27.52 43.80
N LYS A 552 4.27 27.51 44.05
CA LYS A 552 5.22 28.53 43.56
C LYS A 552 5.27 28.47 42.03
N THR A 553 5.25 29.61 41.38
CA THR A 553 5.44 29.71 39.93
C THR A 553 6.81 29.17 39.53
N VAL A 554 6.82 28.31 38.52
CA VAL A 554 8.03 27.86 37.82
C VAL A 554 7.94 28.36 36.39
N SER A 555 8.86 29.25 36.01
CA SER A 555 9.04 29.69 34.63
C SER A 555 9.68 28.57 33.83
N LEU A 556 9.13 28.27 32.65
CA LEU A 556 9.60 27.17 31.80
C LEU A 556 10.28 27.72 30.53
N SER A 557 11.54 27.36 30.32
CA SER A 557 12.28 27.64 29.09
C SER A 557 12.35 26.39 28.21
N HIS A 558 12.40 26.56 26.89
CA HIS A 558 12.25 25.45 25.93
C HIS A 558 13.33 25.46 24.86
N THR A 559 13.64 24.28 24.34
CA THR A 559 14.37 24.14 23.07
C THR A 559 13.74 23.03 22.24
N TYR A 560 13.49 23.34 20.97
CA TYR A 560 12.87 22.45 19.99
C TYR A 560 13.92 21.98 18.98
N THR A 561 14.02 20.67 18.76
CA THR A 561 15.01 20.06 17.85
C THR A 561 14.40 18.90 17.06
N GLY A 562 15.03 18.51 15.95
CA GLY A 562 14.51 17.50 15.01
C GLY A 562 14.41 18.07 13.59
N SER A 563 14.23 17.20 12.58
CA SER A 563 14.23 17.61 11.17
C SER A 563 13.12 18.60 10.82
N ASP A 564 11.99 18.50 11.51
CA ASP A 564 10.74 19.12 11.06
C ASP A 564 10.37 20.39 11.82
N VAL A 565 11.19 20.84 12.78
CA VAL A 565 10.96 22.05 13.57
C VAL A 565 10.73 23.29 12.70
N GLY A 566 11.47 23.42 11.60
CA GLY A 566 11.33 24.54 10.65
C GLY A 566 10.00 24.58 9.89
N ASN A 567 9.18 23.52 9.99
CA ASN A 567 7.87 23.44 9.33
C ASN A 567 6.72 23.99 10.18
N TYR A 568 6.99 24.45 11.41
CA TYR A 568 5.97 24.85 12.37
C TYR A 568 6.24 26.21 13.01
N ASP A 569 5.14 26.92 13.30
CA ASP A 569 5.12 28.03 14.25
C ASP A 569 4.79 27.48 15.63
N ILE A 570 5.77 27.45 16.54
CA ILE A 570 5.72 26.68 17.80
C ILE A 570 5.47 27.60 19.00
N THR A 571 4.29 27.47 19.60
CA THR A 571 3.93 28.13 20.87
C THR A 571 4.19 27.21 22.06
N GLY A 572 5.03 27.67 23.01
CA GLY A 572 5.39 26.91 24.23
C GLY A 572 4.55 27.26 25.46
N GLN A 573 4.45 26.32 26.40
CA GLN A 573 3.86 26.54 27.73
C GLN A 573 4.81 27.38 28.60
N ALA A 574 4.49 28.66 28.85
CA ALA A 574 5.42 29.58 29.52
C ALA A 574 5.75 29.26 30.99
N SER A 575 4.87 28.54 31.71
CA SER A 575 5.04 28.26 33.14
C SER A 575 4.24 27.05 33.62
N ASP A 576 4.53 26.59 34.84
CA ASP A 576 3.69 25.71 35.66
C ASP A 576 3.85 26.12 37.15
N THR A 577 3.30 25.35 38.09
CA THR A 577 3.47 25.55 39.54
C THR A 577 3.99 24.30 40.24
N ALA A 578 4.88 24.48 41.21
CA ALA A 578 5.44 23.40 42.03
C ALA A 578 5.66 23.84 43.49
N SER A 579 5.98 22.90 44.37
CA SER A 579 6.22 23.17 45.79
C SER A 579 7.69 22.98 46.15
N ILE A 580 8.22 23.87 47.01
CA ILE A 580 9.48 23.66 47.73
C ILE A 580 9.12 23.29 49.18
N THR A 581 9.51 22.10 49.63
CA THR A 581 9.26 21.59 50.99
C THR A 581 10.45 21.84 51.92
N PRO A 582 10.23 21.97 53.25
CA PRO A 582 11.32 22.20 54.20
C PRO A 582 12.38 21.12 54.18
N LYS A 583 13.64 21.51 54.32
CA LYS A 583 14.75 20.56 54.57
C LYS A 583 14.82 20.24 56.06
N ALA A 584 15.12 19.00 56.42
CA ALA A 584 15.37 18.66 57.82
C ALA A 584 16.68 19.33 58.31
N LEU A 585 16.64 19.89 59.53
CA LEU A 585 17.79 20.49 60.21
C LEU A 585 17.82 20.01 61.67
N SER A 586 18.91 19.40 62.10
CA SER A 586 19.10 18.93 63.47
C SER A 586 20.04 19.85 64.24
N ILE A 587 19.57 20.36 65.39
CA ILE A 587 20.33 21.24 66.29
C ILE A 587 20.70 20.46 67.55
N SER A 588 21.99 20.23 67.73
CA SER A 588 22.56 19.46 68.85
C SER A 588 23.88 20.06 69.33
N GLY A 589 24.50 19.48 70.37
CA GLY A 589 25.76 19.99 70.93
C GLY A 589 25.61 21.17 71.89
N LEU A 590 24.38 21.58 72.23
CA LEU A 590 24.11 22.58 73.27
C LEU A 590 24.56 22.06 74.62
N LYS A 591 25.29 22.87 75.39
CA LYS A 591 25.80 22.52 76.73
C LYS A 591 25.40 23.55 77.75
N GLY A 592 25.08 23.12 78.97
CA GLY A 592 25.04 24.05 80.08
C GLY A 592 26.44 24.48 80.48
N VAL A 593 26.56 25.66 81.07
CA VAL A 593 27.79 26.14 81.68
C VAL A 593 27.74 25.86 83.18
N ASP A 594 28.78 25.21 83.71
CA ASP A 594 28.94 24.93 85.13
C ASP A 594 28.87 26.23 85.96
N LYS A 595 28.18 26.18 87.10
CA LYS A 595 27.99 27.33 87.99
C LYS A 595 28.36 26.99 89.43
N VAL A 596 28.80 27.99 90.20
CA VAL A 596 28.81 27.88 91.66
C VAL A 596 27.38 28.07 92.19
N TYR A 597 27.02 27.35 93.23
CA TYR A 597 25.71 27.40 93.86
C TYR A 597 25.30 28.84 94.26
N ASP A 598 24.17 29.31 93.75
CA ASP A 598 23.62 30.67 93.91
C ASP A 598 22.16 30.69 94.39
N GLY A 599 21.56 29.52 94.64
CA GLY A 599 20.14 29.33 94.94
C GLY A 599 19.19 29.34 93.74
N SER A 600 19.68 29.60 92.51
CA SER A 600 18.86 29.76 91.30
C SER A 600 18.88 28.54 90.38
N LEU A 601 17.70 28.17 89.87
CA LEU A 601 17.52 27.11 88.87
C LEU A 601 18.04 27.48 87.46
N SER A 602 18.37 28.76 87.22
CA SER A 602 18.80 29.21 85.89
C SER A 602 20.19 28.65 85.51
N ALA A 603 20.29 28.14 84.29
CA ALA A 603 21.52 27.68 83.66
C ALA A 603 21.83 28.52 82.40
N ALA A 604 23.05 29.04 82.31
CA ALA A 604 23.55 29.60 81.07
C ALA A 604 23.86 28.47 80.08
N ILE A 605 23.53 28.66 78.79
CA ILE A 605 23.75 27.67 77.73
C ILE A 605 24.82 28.19 76.77
N ASP A 606 25.83 27.37 76.50
CA ASP A 606 26.71 27.56 75.36
C ASP A 606 25.98 27.13 74.07
N VAL A 607 25.67 28.12 73.23
CA VAL A 607 25.12 27.93 71.88
C VAL A 607 26.22 27.92 70.80
N SER A 608 27.46 28.29 71.13
CA SER A 608 28.57 28.37 70.17
C SER A 608 29.10 26.99 69.76
N SER A 609 28.97 25.99 70.64
CA SER A 609 29.23 24.57 70.35
C SER A 609 28.08 23.85 69.62
N SER A 610 27.04 24.56 69.16
CA SER A 610 25.90 23.95 68.46
C SER A 610 26.25 23.40 67.07
N THR A 611 26.04 22.10 66.89
CA THR A 611 26.07 21.41 65.59
C THR A 611 24.73 21.60 64.87
N ARG A 612 24.78 21.82 63.55
CA ARG A 612 23.64 22.22 62.71
C ARG A 612 23.54 21.32 61.48
N ASP A 613 23.28 20.03 61.70
CA ASP A 613 23.30 19.03 60.63
C ASP A 613 22.11 19.21 59.69
N GLY A 614 22.38 19.16 58.38
CA GLY A 614 21.41 19.45 57.32
C GLY A 614 21.37 20.90 56.82
N LEU A 615 22.02 21.87 57.48
CA LEU A 615 22.07 23.28 57.04
C LEU A 615 22.68 23.41 55.62
N VAL A 616 22.07 24.21 54.75
CA VAL A 616 22.61 24.51 53.40
C VAL A 616 23.74 25.56 53.54
N PRO A 617 24.91 25.37 52.87
CA PRO A 617 26.00 26.35 52.95
C PRO A 617 25.57 27.75 52.50
N GLY A 618 25.79 28.74 53.36
CA GLY A 618 25.46 30.15 53.11
C GLY A 618 24.13 30.63 53.67
N ASP A 619 23.27 29.73 54.16
CA ASP A 619 21.99 30.10 54.79
C ASP A 619 22.15 30.61 56.23
N GLU A 620 21.30 31.57 56.63
CA GLU A 620 21.24 32.06 58.00
C GLU A 620 20.14 31.37 58.83
N VAL A 621 20.57 30.52 59.76
CA VAL A 621 19.76 30.08 60.91
C VAL A 621 20.49 30.48 62.20
N THR A 622 19.78 31.08 63.16
CA THR A 622 20.29 31.43 64.49
C THR A 622 19.67 30.52 65.56
N VAL A 623 20.42 30.29 66.64
CA VAL A 623 20.03 29.40 67.75
C VAL A 623 20.22 30.16 69.04
N ASN A 624 19.14 30.36 69.79
CA ASN A 624 19.16 30.85 71.17
C ASN A 624 18.59 29.75 72.08
N SER A 625 19.10 29.61 73.30
CA SER A 625 18.63 28.60 74.25
C SER A 625 18.73 29.13 75.68
N ALA A 626 17.70 28.87 76.49
CA ALA A 626 17.70 29.10 77.92
C ALA A 626 17.60 27.76 78.66
N GLY A 627 18.38 27.59 79.73
CA GLY A 627 18.43 26.36 80.51
C GLY A 627 17.83 26.51 81.91
N THR A 628 17.14 25.47 82.37
CA THR A 628 16.67 25.34 83.76
C THR A 628 17.11 24.01 84.35
N PHE A 629 17.83 24.03 85.46
CA PHE A 629 18.13 22.84 86.27
C PHE A 629 16.86 22.30 86.94
N GLY A 630 16.76 20.97 87.06
CA GLY A 630 15.62 20.33 87.75
C GLY A 630 15.48 20.69 89.24
N ASP A 631 16.59 21.01 89.91
CA ASP A 631 16.60 21.50 91.29
C ASP A 631 17.89 22.33 91.56
N ARG A 632 17.87 23.16 92.61
CA ARG A 632 18.95 24.13 92.92
C ARG A 632 20.20 23.54 93.58
N LYS A 633 20.18 22.29 94.06
CA LYS A 633 21.25 21.73 94.91
C LYS A 633 22.58 21.56 94.16
N ALA A 634 23.69 21.58 94.89
CA ALA A 634 24.98 21.20 94.32
C ALA A 634 25.00 19.74 93.83
N GLY A 635 25.80 19.47 92.80
CA GLY A 635 25.93 18.17 92.14
C GLY A 635 26.57 18.28 90.76
N VAL A 636 27.23 17.21 90.31
CA VAL A 636 27.83 17.11 88.97
C VAL A 636 26.83 16.63 87.92
N ASP A 637 27.06 16.99 86.65
CA ASP A 637 26.31 16.50 85.48
C ASP A 637 24.78 16.52 85.64
N LYS A 638 24.25 17.59 86.23
CA LYS A 638 22.81 17.76 86.46
C LYS A 638 22.10 18.00 85.13
N SER A 639 20.95 17.35 84.97
CA SER A 639 20.07 17.56 83.81
C SER A 639 19.49 18.99 83.79
N ILE A 640 19.58 19.61 82.63
CA ILE A 640 19.03 20.91 82.29
C ILE A 640 17.97 20.73 81.20
N ALA A 641 16.75 21.22 81.44
CA ALA A 641 15.74 21.36 80.39
C ALA A 641 16.07 22.56 79.50
N LEU A 642 16.07 22.38 78.17
CA LEU A 642 16.43 23.42 77.20
C LEU A 642 15.20 24.03 76.52
N ALA A 643 15.03 25.34 76.64
CA ALA A 643 14.04 26.13 75.92
C ALA A 643 14.71 26.81 74.72
N ASN A 644 14.71 26.12 73.57
CA ASN A 644 15.36 26.60 72.34
C ASN A 644 14.44 27.51 71.53
N GLN A 645 15.03 28.53 70.89
CA GLN A 645 14.39 29.40 69.91
C GLN A 645 15.28 29.52 68.66
N TYR A 646 14.65 29.50 67.48
CA TYR A 646 15.35 29.56 66.20
C TYR A 646 14.91 30.79 65.39
N GLY A 647 15.86 31.41 64.70
CA GLY A 647 15.63 32.59 63.87
C GLY A 647 16.63 32.66 62.70
N GLY A 648 16.86 33.85 62.15
CA GLY A 648 17.68 34.05 60.94
C GLY A 648 16.85 34.05 59.66
N ALA A 649 17.38 34.64 58.59
CA ALA A 649 16.64 34.90 57.34
C ALA A 649 16.09 33.63 56.66
N ASP A 650 16.76 32.48 56.82
CA ASP A 650 16.41 31.22 56.14
C ASP A 650 15.66 30.23 57.02
N VAL A 651 15.34 30.57 58.28
CA VAL A 651 14.74 29.64 59.25
C VAL A 651 13.44 28.97 58.76
N GLY A 652 12.62 29.70 57.98
CA GLY A 652 11.38 29.19 57.40
C GLY A 652 11.60 28.12 56.31
N ASN A 653 12.83 27.92 55.84
CA ASN A 653 13.17 26.89 54.86
C ASN A 653 13.42 25.51 55.50
N TYR A 654 13.39 25.39 56.83
CA TYR A 654 13.82 24.20 57.56
C TYR A 654 12.75 23.63 58.50
N LEU A 655 12.67 22.30 58.58
CA LEU A 655 11.99 21.58 59.64
C LEU A 655 13.01 21.26 60.73
N ILE A 656 13.02 22.06 61.79
CA ILE A 656 14.07 22.02 62.81
C ILE A 656 13.72 21.01 63.92
N THR A 657 14.62 20.05 64.16
CA THR A 657 14.61 19.15 65.32
C THR A 657 15.66 19.64 66.33
N GLY A 658 15.26 19.81 67.59
CA GLY A 658 16.10 20.40 68.62
C GLY A 658 16.46 19.45 69.76
N GLN A 659 17.68 19.59 70.29
CA GLN A 659 18.10 18.99 71.55
C GLN A 659 17.28 19.54 72.72
N ALA A 660 16.51 18.68 73.40
CA ALA A 660 15.58 19.06 74.47
C ALA A 660 16.21 19.19 75.87
N SER A 661 17.41 18.62 76.08
CA SER A 661 18.11 18.67 77.37
C SER A 661 19.63 18.76 77.22
N GLY A 662 20.28 19.32 78.22
CA GLY A 662 21.74 19.39 78.36
C GLY A 662 22.20 18.95 79.76
N LEU A 663 23.50 18.96 79.99
CA LEU A 663 24.12 18.69 81.30
C LEU A 663 25.01 19.88 81.70
N ALA A 664 25.09 20.16 83.01
CA ALA A 664 26.17 20.93 83.64
C ALA A 664 26.20 20.69 85.16
N SER A 665 27.26 21.11 85.83
CA SER A 665 27.44 20.97 87.27
C SER A 665 27.02 22.23 88.05
N ILE A 666 26.45 22.03 89.24
CA ILE A 666 26.34 23.06 90.27
C ILE A 666 27.40 22.74 91.35
N LEU A 667 28.48 23.52 91.36
CA LEU A 667 29.58 23.38 92.31
C LEU A 667 29.17 23.93 93.70
N PRO A 668 29.54 23.25 94.81
CA PRO A 668 29.32 23.78 96.15
C PRO A 668 29.95 25.18 96.34
N LYS A 669 29.30 26.04 97.12
CA LYS A 669 29.80 27.39 97.41
C LYS A 669 30.59 27.40 98.73
N THR A 670 31.72 28.09 98.77
CA THR A 670 32.47 28.24 100.03
C THR A 670 31.67 29.03 101.07
N LEU A 671 31.56 28.47 102.29
CA LEU A 671 30.95 29.08 103.46
C LEU A 671 31.98 29.15 104.58
N SER A 672 32.44 30.36 104.92
CA SER A 672 33.38 30.59 106.01
C SER A 672 32.63 30.88 107.32
N ILE A 673 32.98 30.14 108.38
CA ILE A 673 32.46 30.30 109.73
C ILE A 673 33.56 30.90 110.60
N SER A 674 33.34 32.12 111.12
CA SER A 674 34.35 32.87 111.89
C SER A 674 33.72 33.77 112.96
N GLY A 675 34.49 34.26 113.91
CA GLY A 675 34.01 35.12 115.00
C GLY A 675 33.56 34.38 116.27
N VAL A 676 33.75 33.05 116.34
CA VAL A 676 33.57 32.29 117.59
C VAL A 676 34.60 32.76 118.61
N LYS A 677 34.16 33.07 119.83
CA LYS A 677 35.03 33.53 120.93
C LYS A 677 35.04 32.52 122.06
N ALA A 678 36.17 32.41 122.74
CA ALA A 678 36.25 31.79 124.05
C ALA A 678 36.18 32.87 125.14
N LEU A 679 35.65 32.53 126.31
CA LEU A 679 35.49 33.47 127.42
C LEU A 679 36.64 33.40 128.42
N ASP A 680 37.00 34.55 129.00
CA ASP A 680 37.92 34.64 130.14
C ASP A 680 37.35 33.88 131.36
N LYS A 681 38.16 33.09 132.06
CA LYS A 681 37.80 32.41 133.32
C LYS A 681 38.74 32.80 134.46
N VAL A 682 38.32 32.54 135.70
CA VAL A 682 39.22 32.53 136.88
C VAL A 682 39.77 31.11 137.05
N TYR A 683 40.96 30.97 137.62
CA TYR A 683 41.57 29.66 137.88
C TYR A 683 40.68 28.79 138.78
N ASP A 684 40.39 27.59 138.28
CA ASP A 684 39.49 26.57 138.83
C ASP A 684 40.05 25.14 138.73
N GLY A 685 41.19 24.95 138.05
CA GLY A 685 41.84 23.65 137.83
C GLY A 685 41.61 23.01 136.46
N ASP A 686 40.67 23.47 135.62
CA ASP A 686 40.31 22.80 134.36
C ASP A 686 40.63 23.61 133.09
N GLN A 687 40.92 22.87 132.00
CA GLN A 687 41.22 23.38 130.66
C GLN A 687 39.97 23.63 129.80
N SER A 688 38.76 23.26 130.24
CA SER A 688 37.53 23.62 129.52
C SER A 688 37.26 25.13 129.56
N VAL A 689 36.58 25.62 128.52
CA VAL A 689 36.19 27.02 128.38
C VAL A 689 34.85 27.15 127.67
N GLU A 690 34.02 28.09 128.12
CA GLU A 690 32.75 28.43 127.49
C GLU A 690 33.00 29.24 126.20
N LEU A 691 32.17 29.00 125.18
CA LEU A 691 32.27 29.65 123.87
C LEU A 691 31.04 30.52 123.57
N ASP A 692 31.27 31.76 123.17
CA ASP A 692 30.26 32.54 122.44
C ASP A 692 30.32 32.16 120.95
N VAL A 693 29.31 31.38 120.53
CA VAL A 693 29.01 31.07 119.13
C VAL A 693 27.94 31.98 118.53
N THR A 694 27.29 32.83 119.33
CA THR A 694 26.19 33.71 118.88
C THR A 694 26.69 34.86 118.01
N SER A 695 27.94 35.31 118.22
CA SER A 695 28.58 36.33 117.39
C SER A 695 29.36 35.77 116.19
N ALA A 696 29.14 34.50 115.81
CA ALA A 696 29.78 33.88 114.65
C ALA A 696 29.15 34.31 113.31
N LEU A 697 29.98 34.84 112.42
CA LEU A 697 29.64 35.22 111.05
C LEU A 697 29.65 34.01 110.12
N LYS A 698 28.64 33.94 109.25
CA LYS A 698 28.44 32.89 108.22
C LYS A 698 28.67 33.47 106.82
N THR A 699 29.92 33.78 106.50
CA THR A 699 30.28 34.51 105.27
C THR A 699 30.24 33.59 104.05
N GLY A 700 29.33 33.86 103.12
CA GLY A 700 29.14 33.06 101.89
C GLY A 700 27.76 32.42 101.76
N LEU A 701 27.02 32.28 102.87
CA LEU A 701 25.66 31.73 102.91
C LEU A 701 24.73 32.49 101.95
N VAL A 702 23.95 31.76 101.15
CA VAL A 702 22.90 32.33 100.28
C VAL A 702 21.68 32.69 101.15
N SER A 703 21.02 33.79 100.83
CA SER A 703 19.87 34.27 101.62
C SER A 703 18.70 33.27 101.57
N GLY A 704 18.26 32.82 102.74
CA GLY A 704 17.18 31.84 102.90
C GLY A 704 17.63 30.40 103.14
N ASP A 705 18.93 30.10 103.02
CA ASP A 705 19.47 28.75 103.24
C ASP A 705 19.80 28.47 104.71
N GLU A 706 19.62 27.22 105.14
CA GLU A 706 19.96 26.78 106.49
C GLU A 706 21.29 26.02 106.55
N VAL A 707 22.28 26.63 107.20
CA VAL A 707 23.47 25.95 107.76
C VAL A 707 23.66 26.37 109.22
N THR A 708 23.78 25.40 110.11
CA THR A 708 23.98 25.54 111.56
C THR A 708 25.24 24.80 112.00
N PHE A 709 25.74 25.09 113.20
CA PHE A 709 26.91 24.42 113.76
C PHE A 709 26.88 24.39 115.29
N VAL A 710 27.60 23.44 115.86
CA VAL A 710 27.97 23.39 117.28
C VAL A 710 29.48 23.38 117.41
N ALA A 711 30.03 24.01 118.45
CA ALA A 711 31.47 24.07 118.69
C ALA A 711 31.81 23.84 120.17
N THR A 712 32.96 23.24 120.42
CA THR A 712 33.55 23.08 121.77
C THR A 712 34.98 23.63 121.80
N GLY A 713 35.41 24.12 122.96
CA GLY A 713 36.71 24.78 123.15
C GLY A 713 37.50 24.21 124.32
N ARG A 714 38.84 24.17 124.17
CA ARG A 714 39.76 23.78 125.25
C ARG A 714 41.06 24.58 125.21
N PHE A 715 41.52 25.04 126.37
CA PHE A 715 42.86 25.62 126.56
C PHE A 715 43.97 24.55 126.42
N ALA A 716 45.17 24.97 126.06
CA ALA A 716 46.33 24.07 125.98
C ALA A 716 46.78 23.52 127.35
N ASP A 717 46.65 24.31 128.42
CA ASP A 717 47.05 23.96 129.79
C ASP A 717 46.18 24.70 130.83
N LYS A 718 46.18 24.25 132.10
CA LYS A 718 45.28 24.78 133.15
C LYS A 718 45.76 26.08 133.83
N SER A 719 47.02 26.46 133.71
CA SER A 719 47.63 27.51 134.54
C SER A 719 47.13 28.91 134.21
N ALA A 720 47.19 29.82 135.18
CA ALA A 720 46.83 31.23 134.97
C ALA A 720 47.74 31.90 133.90
N GLY A 721 47.15 32.77 133.08
CA GLY A 721 47.83 33.47 131.99
C GLY A 721 46.83 34.18 131.06
N SER A 722 47.28 35.27 130.43
CA SER A 722 46.47 36.06 129.49
C SER A 722 46.65 35.62 128.04
N GLY A 723 45.58 35.74 127.23
CA GLY A 723 45.66 35.52 125.78
C GLY A 723 46.04 34.10 125.34
N LYS A 724 45.71 33.09 126.17
CA LYS A 724 45.99 31.68 125.89
C LYS A 724 45.17 31.20 124.68
N VAL A 725 45.79 30.34 123.87
CA VAL A 725 45.11 29.73 122.71
C VAL A 725 44.10 28.69 123.18
N VAL A 726 42.92 28.75 122.57
CA VAL A 726 41.83 27.78 122.71
C VAL A 726 41.68 27.07 121.37
N THR A 727 41.80 25.74 121.36
CA THR A 727 41.51 24.95 120.16
C THR A 727 40.01 24.75 120.04
N LEU A 728 39.44 24.97 118.86
CA LEU A 728 38.02 24.79 118.56
C LEU A 728 37.78 23.50 117.78
N SER A 729 36.76 22.74 118.16
CA SER A 729 36.23 21.62 117.38
C SER A 729 34.78 21.89 117.03
N SER A 730 34.43 21.84 115.74
CA SER A 730 33.09 22.18 115.25
C SER A 730 32.45 21.03 114.46
N GLN A 731 31.12 20.92 114.51
CA GLN A 731 30.31 20.06 113.64
C GLN A 731 29.22 20.87 112.96
N TYR A 732 28.93 20.57 111.69
CA TYR A 732 28.03 21.33 110.82
C TYR A 732 26.77 20.53 110.47
N SER A 733 25.62 21.21 110.38
CA SER A 733 24.33 20.63 109.98
C SER A 733 23.44 21.69 109.32
N GLY A 734 22.17 21.36 109.03
CA GLY A 734 21.21 22.23 108.33
C GLY A 734 20.79 21.68 106.97
N ALA A 735 19.60 22.07 106.50
CA ALA A 735 18.97 21.51 105.30
C ALA A 735 19.76 21.72 104.00
N ASP A 736 20.50 22.84 103.90
CA ASP A 736 21.22 23.25 102.69
C ASP A 736 22.73 22.98 102.76
N LEU A 737 23.24 22.34 103.83
CA LEU A 737 24.68 22.10 104.05
C LEU A 737 25.38 21.45 102.85
N ALA A 738 24.72 20.51 102.16
CA ALA A 738 25.26 19.83 100.98
C ALA A 738 25.54 20.76 99.78
N ASN A 739 25.04 22.01 99.82
CA ASN A 739 25.31 23.03 98.81
C ASN A 739 26.59 23.83 99.08
N TYR A 740 27.28 23.59 100.20
CA TYR A 740 28.41 24.38 100.67
C TYR A 740 29.68 23.57 100.96
N ASP A 741 30.83 24.17 100.67
CA ASP A 741 32.14 23.78 101.22
C ASP A 741 32.40 24.61 102.48
N VAL A 742 32.39 24.00 103.67
CA VAL A 742 32.39 24.74 104.95
C VAL A 742 33.79 24.84 105.54
N GLN A 743 34.26 26.08 105.68
CA GLN A 743 35.59 26.41 106.20
C GLN A 743 35.46 27.00 107.61
N GLY A 744 35.81 26.20 108.62
CA GLY A 744 35.64 26.52 110.04
C GLY A 744 36.82 27.25 110.69
N GLN A 745 36.52 28.09 111.68
CA GLN A 745 37.51 28.66 112.58
C GLN A 745 38.09 27.59 113.52
N ALA A 746 39.40 27.36 113.45
CA ALA A 746 40.09 26.32 114.22
C ALA A 746 40.53 26.73 115.64
N THR A 747 40.63 28.04 115.93
CA THR A 747 41.16 28.55 117.20
C THR A 747 40.47 29.83 117.67
N ALA A 748 40.44 30.04 118.99
CA ALA A 748 40.11 31.29 119.66
C ALA A 748 41.19 31.65 120.69
N ILE A 749 41.04 32.78 121.39
CA ILE A 749 41.91 33.22 122.48
C ILE A 749 41.08 33.67 123.69
N ALA A 750 41.55 33.35 124.89
CA ALA A 750 40.95 33.74 126.18
C ALA A 750 41.98 33.69 127.31
N SER A 751 41.65 34.19 128.50
CA SER A 751 42.57 34.26 129.65
C SER A 751 42.08 33.41 130.83
N ILE A 752 43.02 32.88 131.61
CA ILE A 752 42.78 32.28 132.93
C ILE A 752 43.38 33.22 133.98
N ARG A 753 42.55 33.80 134.85
CA ARG A 753 42.97 34.82 135.84
C ARG A 753 43.33 34.18 137.19
N PRO A 754 44.40 34.63 137.88
CA PRO A 754 44.72 34.15 139.22
C PRO A 754 43.59 34.33 140.24
N ARG A 755 43.51 33.43 141.22
CA ARG A 755 42.47 33.39 142.26
C ARG A 755 42.95 34.04 143.56
N LYS A 756 42.11 34.82 144.25
CA LYS A 756 42.49 35.42 145.54
C LYS A 756 42.39 34.39 146.68
N VAL A 757 43.37 34.42 147.59
CA VAL A 757 43.44 33.57 148.80
C VAL A 757 42.98 34.33 150.06
N SER A 758 42.69 33.60 151.15
CA SER A 758 42.36 34.14 152.48
C SER A 758 43.50 33.93 153.48
N LEU A 759 43.55 34.74 154.56
CA LEU A 759 44.59 34.70 155.60
C LEU A 759 44.03 34.92 157.02
N SER A 760 44.70 34.35 158.03
CA SER A 760 44.49 34.62 159.47
C SER A 760 45.73 34.24 160.29
N ALA A 761 45.91 34.78 161.51
CA ALA A 761 47.07 34.48 162.35
C ALA A 761 46.85 34.57 163.89
N GLU A 762 47.76 33.98 164.67
CA GLU A 762 47.77 34.01 166.15
C GLU A 762 49.19 34.17 166.74
N LYS A 763 49.32 34.77 167.94
CA LYS A 763 50.59 34.89 168.69
C LYS A 763 50.42 35.10 170.21
N THR A 764 51.45 34.84 171.02
CA THR A 764 51.55 35.31 172.42
C THR A 764 52.51 36.52 172.59
N PHE A 765 52.19 37.43 173.51
CA PHE A 765 52.95 38.67 173.71
C PHE A 765 54.38 38.42 174.21
N ASN A 766 55.35 38.81 173.38
CA ASN A 766 56.78 38.72 173.68
C ASN A 766 57.57 40.01 173.34
N GLY A 767 56.88 41.13 173.11
CA GLY A 767 57.49 42.42 172.78
C GLY A 767 58.08 42.53 171.36
N GLN A 768 57.84 41.58 170.46
CA GLN A 768 58.32 41.62 169.06
C GLN A 768 57.17 41.42 168.06
N THR A 769 57.34 41.89 166.82
CA THR A 769 56.31 41.83 165.76
C THR A 769 56.36 40.60 164.84
N GLY A 770 57.45 39.82 164.80
CA GLY A 770 57.51 38.63 163.94
C GLY A 770 56.47 37.57 164.34
N LEU A 771 55.78 36.98 163.35
CA LEU A 771 54.70 35.99 163.58
C LEU A 771 55.18 34.53 163.53
N GLY A 772 56.29 34.25 162.85
CA GLY A 772 56.75 32.87 162.63
C GLY A 772 55.72 32.07 161.83
N ASP A 773 55.46 30.84 162.27
CA ASP A 773 54.59 29.87 161.60
C ASP A 773 53.09 30.09 161.91
N GLY A 774 52.75 31.16 162.63
CA GLY A 774 51.40 31.42 163.15
C GLY A 774 50.36 31.92 162.15
N VAL A 775 50.61 31.89 160.82
CA VAL A 775 49.67 32.31 159.77
C VAL A 775 49.11 31.11 158.99
N VAL A 776 47.82 31.13 158.66
CA VAL A 776 47.11 30.15 157.81
C VAL A 776 46.78 30.77 156.45
N ILE A 777 46.80 29.98 155.37
CA ILE A 777 46.38 30.37 154.02
C ILE A 777 45.29 29.42 153.52
N GLU A 778 44.20 29.96 152.97
CA GLU A 778 43.19 29.17 152.22
C GLU A 778 43.14 29.60 150.75
N THR A 779 43.35 28.64 149.83
CA THR A 779 43.42 28.87 148.37
C THR A 779 42.04 28.95 147.71
N GLY A 780 41.05 28.29 148.30
CA GLY A 780 39.70 28.16 147.73
C GLY A 780 39.63 27.30 146.45
N VAL A 781 40.64 26.47 146.16
CA VAL A 781 40.59 25.39 145.15
C VAL A 781 40.86 24.08 145.88
N GLU A 782 40.01 23.08 145.67
CA GLU A 782 40.07 21.82 146.42
C GLU A 782 41.37 21.06 146.12
N GLY A 783 42.12 20.73 147.17
CA GLY A 783 43.37 19.97 147.07
C GLY A 783 44.64 20.77 146.70
N GLU A 784 44.57 22.09 146.48
CA GLU A 784 45.77 22.93 146.28
C GLU A 784 46.10 23.74 147.56
N THR A 785 47.31 23.58 148.11
CA THR A 785 47.83 24.35 149.26
C THR A 785 48.75 25.50 148.79
N LEU A 786 49.28 26.31 149.73
CA LEU A 786 50.37 27.28 149.47
C LEU A 786 51.25 27.41 150.72
N SER A 787 52.50 27.86 150.53
CA SER A 787 53.44 28.19 151.62
C SER A 787 53.69 29.69 151.70
N TYR A 788 54.40 30.18 152.72
CA TYR A 788 54.74 31.60 152.85
C TYR A 788 56.08 31.88 153.53
N SER A 789 56.47 33.16 153.49
CA SER A 789 57.57 33.71 154.29
C SER A 789 57.32 35.16 154.69
N GLY A 790 58.12 35.69 155.63
CA GLY A 790 58.14 37.13 155.97
C GLY A 790 56.94 37.65 156.79
N ALA A 791 56.26 36.77 157.54
CA ALA A 791 55.07 37.11 158.30
C ALA A 791 55.35 38.06 159.50
N THR A 792 54.70 39.22 159.53
CA THR A 792 54.82 40.20 160.63
C THR A 792 53.47 40.78 161.09
N ALA A 793 53.40 41.14 162.37
CA ALA A 793 52.28 41.81 163.04
C ALA A 793 52.38 43.34 162.93
N ALA A 794 51.24 44.02 162.96
CA ALA A 794 51.17 45.48 162.94
C ALA A 794 51.74 46.16 164.21
N VAL A 795 51.54 45.58 165.40
CA VAL A 795 52.03 46.12 166.68
C VAL A 795 52.51 45.05 167.66
N ALA A 796 53.42 45.45 168.57
CA ALA A 796 54.14 44.57 169.49
C ALA A 796 53.55 44.47 170.92
N SER A 797 52.51 45.24 171.25
CA SER A 797 51.96 45.42 172.61
C SER A 797 50.59 44.77 172.82
N VAL A 798 50.22 44.52 174.09
CA VAL A 798 48.89 44.00 174.50
C VAL A 798 47.81 45.10 174.55
N ALA A 799 48.22 46.38 174.55
CA ALA A 799 47.34 47.53 174.51
C ALA A 799 47.69 48.41 173.30
N GLY A 800 46.67 49.05 172.71
CA GLY A 800 46.80 49.94 171.56
C GLY A 800 47.36 51.33 171.92
N PRO A 801 47.50 52.23 170.92
CA PRO A 801 48.19 53.52 171.08
C PRO A 801 47.61 54.46 172.15
N ASP A 802 46.32 54.33 172.48
CA ASP A 802 45.56 55.25 173.35
C ASP A 802 45.47 54.79 174.83
N GLY A 803 46.23 53.76 175.23
CA GLY A 803 46.45 53.42 176.65
C GLY A 803 45.29 52.74 177.40
N VAL A 804 44.23 52.32 176.72
CA VAL A 804 43.14 51.51 177.30
C VAL A 804 43.44 50.01 177.14
N VAL A 805 43.15 49.22 178.16
CA VAL A 805 43.34 47.76 178.15
C VAL A 805 42.08 47.07 177.63
N GLY A 806 42.14 46.52 176.41
CA GLY A 806 41.19 45.48 175.95
C GLY A 806 40.28 45.81 174.75
N THR A 807 40.83 46.18 173.60
CA THR A 807 40.19 46.05 172.27
C THR A 807 41.23 45.64 171.22
N ALA A 808 40.83 44.91 170.18
CA ALA A 808 41.74 44.27 169.22
C ALA A 808 41.79 45.00 167.86
N ASP A 809 42.99 45.46 167.48
CA ASP A 809 43.31 46.09 166.18
C ASP A 809 44.70 45.60 165.69
N ASN A 810 44.93 44.28 165.66
CA ASN A 810 46.18 43.69 165.18
C ASN A 810 45.93 42.78 163.96
N PHE A 811 46.89 42.73 163.04
CA PHE A 811 46.77 42.01 161.76
C PHE A 811 48.13 41.62 161.17
N VAL A 812 48.12 40.72 160.19
CA VAL A 812 49.30 40.35 159.39
C VAL A 812 49.64 41.52 158.45
N ALA A 813 50.66 42.29 158.79
CA ALA A 813 51.07 43.50 158.08
C ALA A 813 51.96 43.22 156.84
N SER A 814 52.64 42.07 156.81
CA SER A 814 53.40 41.59 155.65
C SER A 814 53.36 40.06 155.56
N ILE A 815 53.34 39.53 154.34
CA ILE A 815 53.49 38.10 154.02
C ILE A 815 53.82 37.97 152.51
N VAL A 816 54.53 36.92 152.10
CA VAL A 816 54.77 36.58 150.69
C VAL A 816 54.33 35.14 150.45
N LEU A 817 53.44 34.92 149.47
CA LEU A 817 53.05 33.58 149.03
C LEU A 817 54.19 32.90 148.27
N LEU A 818 54.33 31.59 148.50
CA LEU A 818 55.26 30.70 147.83
C LEU A 818 54.48 29.48 147.33
N ASP A 819 54.99 28.84 146.26
CA ASP A 819 54.46 27.57 145.75
C ASP A 819 54.35 26.53 146.88
N ALA A 820 53.36 25.65 146.77
CA ALA A 820 53.15 24.58 147.73
C ALA A 820 54.37 23.64 147.78
N THR A 821 54.84 23.32 148.99
CA THR A 821 55.98 22.39 149.17
C THR A 821 55.62 20.93 148.86
N ASP A 822 54.32 20.60 148.77
CA ASP A 822 53.79 19.34 148.24
C ASP A 822 53.61 19.34 146.70
N GLY A 823 53.80 20.49 146.03
CA GLY A 823 53.63 20.66 144.59
C GLY A 823 52.19 20.81 144.09
N SER A 824 51.20 20.91 144.98
CA SER A 824 49.77 20.98 144.63
C SER A 824 49.36 22.33 144.02
N GLY A 825 49.68 23.44 144.70
CA GLY A 825 49.35 24.80 144.28
C GLY A 825 50.58 25.59 143.82
N LEU A 826 50.48 26.22 142.64
CA LEU A 826 51.46 27.20 142.15
C LEU A 826 51.00 28.61 142.55
N ALA A 827 51.82 29.37 143.28
CA ALA A 827 51.51 30.72 143.73
C ALA A 827 51.22 31.69 142.56
N SER A 828 51.71 31.42 141.35
CA SER A 828 51.37 32.16 140.13
C SER A 828 49.90 32.02 139.69
N ASN A 829 49.21 30.96 140.13
CA ASN A 829 47.76 30.80 139.94
C ASN A 829 46.94 31.56 140.99
N TYR A 830 47.60 32.20 141.97
CA TYR A 830 46.96 32.84 143.12
C TYR A 830 47.39 34.30 143.32
N VAL A 831 46.71 35.02 144.22
CA VAL A 831 47.05 36.38 144.65
C VAL A 831 46.63 36.62 146.10
N LEU A 832 47.42 37.41 146.83
CA LEU A 832 47.14 37.78 148.23
C LEU A 832 45.81 38.55 148.40
N PRO A 833 45.17 38.45 149.57
CA PRO A 833 44.16 39.42 149.99
C PRO A 833 44.80 40.76 150.36
N GLU A 834 43.97 41.75 150.71
CA GLU A 834 44.45 43.05 151.17
C GLU A 834 44.80 42.96 152.66
N LEU A 835 46.07 43.18 153.00
CA LEU A 835 46.62 42.93 154.34
C LEU A 835 46.14 43.96 155.37
N ASN A 836 45.03 43.65 156.03
CA ASN A 836 44.39 44.46 157.07
C ASN A 836 43.60 43.56 158.04
N ALA A 837 43.08 44.13 159.13
CA ALA A 837 42.36 43.40 160.18
C ALA A 837 41.06 42.70 159.74
N LEU A 838 40.52 43.00 158.54
CA LEU A 838 39.33 42.32 158.02
C LEU A 838 39.68 41.08 157.19
N ASN A 839 40.77 41.10 156.42
CA ASN A 839 41.13 40.02 155.49
C ASN A 839 42.42 39.24 155.87
N ALA A 840 43.10 39.66 156.94
CA ALA A 840 44.28 39.01 157.51
C ALA A 840 44.44 39.28 159.04
N PRO A 841 43.42 38.98 159.88
CA PRO A 841 43.39 39.29 161.31
C PRO A 841 44.48 38.57 162.13
N LEU A 842 44.78 39.09 163.33
CA LEU A 842 45.75 38.53 164.28
C LEU A 842 45.30 38.70 165.75
N GLU A 843 45.30 37.61 166.54
CA GLU A 843 45.13 37.66 168.01
C GLU A 843 46.46 37.66 168.79
N VAL A 844 46.47 38.27 170.00
CA VAL A 844 47.64 38.34 170.91
C VAL A 844 47.27 38.21 172.40
N SER A 845 47.87 37.26 173.13
CA SER A 845 47.58 36.94 174.56
C SER A 845 48.68 37.34 175.57
N ALA A 846 48.35 37.43 176.88
CA ALA A 846 49.19 37.96 177.98
C ALA A 846 49.80 36.90 178.96
N SER A 847 50.56 37.33 179.99
CA SER A 847 51.42 36.44 180.83
C SER A 847 51.47 36.80 182.34
N THR A 848 51.88 35.84 183.22
CA THR A 848 51.85 35.87 184.70
C THR A 848 53.09 35.19 185.35
N VAL A 849 53.24 35.23 186.70
CA VAL A 849 54.44 34.75 187.44
C VAL A 849 54.11 34.03 188.77
N VAL A 850 54.54 32.76 188.93
CA VAL A 850 54.68 32.00 190.21
C VAL A 850 55.90 31.04 190.08
N VAL A 851 56.39 30.49 191.20
CA VAL A 851 57.62 29.70 191.37
C VAL A 851 57.48 28.20 190.98
N GLU A 852 58.64 27.59 190.73
CA GLU A 852 58.99 26.18 190.44
C GLU A 852 58.18 25.07 191.15
N GLU A 853 57.96 23.94 190.45
CA GLU A 853 58.69 22.69 190.74
C GLU A 853 58.82 21.82 189.46
N SER A 854 59.41 20.61 189.53
CA SER A 854 60.05 19.94 188.38
C SER A 854 59.66 18.45 188.17
N ILE A 855 60.30 17.81 187.16
CA ILE A 855 60.20 16.40 186.68
C ILE A 855 59.19 16.23 185.51
N THR A 856 59.54 15.97 184.23
CA THR A 856 60.57 15.14 183.52
C THR A 856 60.04 13.74 183.12
N ALA A 857 60.51 13.23 181.95
CA ALA A 857 60.27 11.89 181.35
C ALA A 857 58.83 11.64 180.78
N GLN A 858 58.59 10.76 179.79
CA GLN A 858 59.34 10.25 178.60
C GLN A 858 58.38 9.33 177.78
N LEU A 859 58.41 9.39 176.44
CA LEU A 859 58.16 8.26 175.47
C LEU A 859 56.80 7.48 175.38
N MET A 860 56.36 7.22 174.12
CA MET A 860 55.73 5.99 173.54
C MET A 860 54.19 5.64 173.57
N ASP A 861 53.58 5.60 172.34
CA ASP A 861 52.96 4.43 171.61
C ASP A 861 51.43 3.99 171.69
N LEU A 862 50.91 3.30 170.63
CA LEU A 862 49.66 2.42 170.39
C LEU A 862 48.33 2.87 169.59
N SER A 863 48.05 2.29 168.36
CA SER A 863 46.78 1.73 167.67
C SER A 863 45.45 2.48 167.18
N SER A 864 44.79 2.19 165.97
CA SER A 864 43.29 2.28 165.53
C SER A 864 42.84 2.44 163.98
N GLU A 865 41.66 1.92 163.46
CA GLU A 865 41.21 1.85 161.98
C GLU A 865 39.65 1.73 161.52
N THR A 866 39.24 1.85 160.18
CA THR A 866 38.04 1.28 159.32
C THR A 866 36.75 2.07 158.71
N ALA A 867 36.18 1.76 157.45
CA ALA A 867 34.80 2.03 156.69
C ALA A 867 34.70 2.79 155.24
N ASP A 868 33.68 2.98 154.28
CA ASP A 868 32.46 2.31 153.54
C ASP A 868 31.85 3.07 152.20
N ALA A 869 30.78 2.67 151.36
CA ALA A 869 30.32 3.24 149.98
C ALA A 869 28.80 3.10 149.31
N PHE A 870 28.44 3.52 148.01
CA PHE A 870 27.03 3.58 147.31
C PHE A 870 26.78 3.63 145.67
N ASP A 871 25.53 3.80 145.05
CA ASP A 871 25.02 3.72 143.55
C ASP A 871 23.75 4.65 143.10
N GLY A 872 23.01 4.86 141.92
CA GLY A 872 22.69 4.44 140.45
C GLY A 872 21.56 5.35 139.69
N SER A 873 20.84 5.31 138.48
CA SER A 873 20.58 4.58 137.11
C SER A 873 19.66 5.37 136.00
N VAL A 874 19.31 4.90 134.71
CA VAL A 874 18.72 5.70 133.47
C VAL A 874 17.69 5.01 132.40
N LYS A 875 17.14 5.63 131.25
CA LYS A 875 15.99 5.18 130.27
C LYS A 875 15.82 5.81 128.76
N TYR A 876 15.08 5.23 127.72
CA TYR A 876 14.90 5.68 126.22
C TYR A 876 13.65 5.21 125.26
N GLY A 877 13.45 5.62 123.94
CA GLY A 877 12.44 5.12 122.85
C GLY A 877 12.26 5.82 121.37
N VAL A 878 11.61 5.24 120.27
CA VAL A 878 11.46 5.72 118.77
C VAL A 878 10.31 5.15 117.77
N SER A 879 10.10 5.61 116.45
CA SER A 879 9.01 5.24 115.38
C SER A 879 9.22 5.49 113.78
N SER A 880 8.41 4.97 112.75
CA SER A 880 8.50 5.20 111.20
C SER A 880 7.44 4.56 110.13
N GLU A 881 7.14 5.06 108.85
CA GLU A 881 6.44 4.36 107.62
C GLU A 881 6.30 5.04 106.14
N ALA A 882 5.68 4.46 105.03
CA ALA A 882 5.57 4.94 103.53
C ALA A 882 4.52 4.29 102.47
N THR A 883 4.72 4.24 101.10
CA THR A 883 3.73 3.72 100.01
C THR A 883 4.26 3.43 98.51
N SER A 884 3.52 2.81 97.52
CA SER A 884 3.91 2.53 96.04
C SER A 884 2.78 2.08 94.98
N VAL A 885 3.03 1.84 93.63
CA VAL A 885 2.04 1.48 92.50
C VAL A 885 2.59 0.83 91.13
N SER A 886 1.76 0.46 90.09
CA SER A 886 2.03 -0.25 88.74
C SER A 886 1.06 0.15 87.53
N VAL A 887 0.90 -0.32 86.23
CA VAL A 887 1.19 -1.45 85.21
C VAL A 887 1.20 -0.88 83.70
N GLU A 888 1.08 -1.40 82.42
CA GLU A 888 0.96 -2.64 81.50
C GLU A 888 1.25 -2.22 79.96
N THR A 889 1.12 -2.78 78.69
CA THR A 889 0.67 -3.97 77.81
C THR A 889 1.40 -3.88 76.35
N THR A 890 1.27 -4.46 75.09
CA THR A 890 0.52 -5.45 74.18
C THR A 890 1.32 -5.80 72.83
N LEU A 891 0.93 -6.74 71.88
CA LEU A 891 1.67 -7.16 70.60
C LEU A 891 0.87 -7.85 69.39
N LEU A 892 1.54 -8.23 68.23
CA LEU A 892 1.24 -9.20 67.07
C LEU A 892 0.78 -8.68 65.63
N GLN A 893 0.81 -9.35 64.41
CA GLN A 893 1.67 -10.35 63.64
C GLN A 893 1.23 -10.55 62.09
N ALA A 894 1.89 -11.38 61.21
CA ALA A 894 1.66 -11.70 59.73
C ALA A 894 2.33 -13.08 59.26
N PRO A 895 2.57 -13.59 57.98
CA PRO A 895 2.20 -13.32 56.51
C PRO A 895 1.94 -14.60 55.55
N ALA A 896 1.84 -14.52 54.17
CA ALA A 896 1.86 -15.69 53.18
C ALA A 896 2.00 -15.39 51.61
N ALA A 897 2.33 -16.39 50.72
CA ALA A 897 2.46 -16.28 49.21
C ALA A 897 2.43 -17.63 48.38
N GLY A 898 2.36 -17.63 47.02
CA GLY A 898 2.60 -18.81 46.12
C GLY A 898 2.18 -18.70 44.60
N GLY A 899 2.75 -19.53 43.69
CA GLY A 899 2.41 -19.63 42.24
C GLY A 899 3.33 -20.57 41.38
N THR A 900 2.89 -21.11 40.23
CA THR A 900 3.54 -22.24 39.47
C THR A 900 3.44 -22.19 37.92
N ASP A 901 4.15 -23.09 37.19
CA ASP A 901 4.29 -23.16 35.71
C ASP A 901 4.22 -24.61 35.13
N SER A 902 3.94 -24.75 33.81
CA SER A 902 4.31 -25.82 32.83
C SER A 902 3.20 -26.28 31.84
N SER A 903 3.53 -26.48 30.55
CA SER A 903 2.69 -27.16 29.51
C SER A 903 3.43 -27.39 28.16
N PRO A 904 3.24 -28.52 27.44
CA PRO A 904 3.69 -28.67 26.05
C PRO A 904 2.69 -29.34 25.04
N ASP A 905 2.76 -28.87 23.78
CA ASP A 905 2.57 -29.51 22.45
C ASP A 905 1.45 -30.52 22.07
N GLY A 906 0.89 -30.31 20.86
CA GLY A 906 0.68 -31.39 19.86
C GLY A 906 -0.76 -31.61 19.31
N VAL A 907 -1.01 -31.29 18.03
CA VAL A 907 -2.24 -31.67 17.27
C VAL A 907 -1.91 -32.02 15.81
N THR A 908 -2.65 -32.96 15.22
CA THR A 908 -2.51 -33.46 13.83
C THR A 908 -3.73 -33.11 12.96
N ALA A 909 -3.52 -32.81 11.66
CA ALA A 909 -4.58 -32.47 10.70
C ALA A 909 -5.08 -33.69 9.88
N SER A 910 -6.24 -33.55 9.22
CA SER A 910 -6.93 -34.61 8.44
C SER A 910 -7.53 -34.13 7.11
N ASP A 911 -7.57 -35.05 6.13
CA ASP A 911 -8.37 -35.10 4.89
C ASP A 911 -8.40 -33.90 3.90
N ASN A 912 -8.04 -34.18 2.64
CA ASN A 912 -8.82 -33.76 1.45
C ASN A 912 -8.44 -34.62 0.22
N ASP A 913 -9.44 -35.14 -0.48
CA ASP A 913 -9.36 -36.25 -1.45
C ASP A 913 -8.95 -35.83 -2.88
N LEU A 914 -8.11 -34.80 -3.00
CA LEU A 914 -7.72 -34.15 -4.28
C LEU A 914 -6.22 -33.81 -4.39
N GLY A 915 -5.38 -34.22 -3.44
CA GLY A 915 -3.95 -33.91 -3.43
C GLY A 915 -3.58 -32.44 -3.19
N LEU A 916 -4.57 -31.59 -2.86
CA LEU A 916 -4.36 -30.18 -2.51
C LEU A 916 -3.53 -30.07 -1.22
N LYS A 917 -2.36 -29.41 -1.27
CA LYS A 917 -1.57 -29.11 -0.07
C LYS A 917 -2.04 -27.79 0.54
N ILE A 918 -2.48 -27.82 1.79
CA ILE A 918 -2.91 -26.64 2.56
C ILE A 918 -1.98 -26.52 3.76
N GLU A 919 -1.29 -25.39 3.90
CA GLU A 919 -0.25 -25.20 4.92
C GLU A 919 -0.34 -23.81 5.54
N MET A 920 -0.39 -23.73 6.87
CA MET A 920 -0.25 -22.45 7.56
C MET A 920 1.23 -22.09 7.67
N VAL A 921 1.63 -21.04 6.96
CA VAL A 921 3.01 -20.51 6.95
C VAL A 921 3.24 -19.52 8.10
N SER A 922 2.18 -18.80 8.53
CA SER A 922 2.21 -18.00 9.77
C SER A 922 0.82 -17.86 10.39
N ARG A 923 0.76 -17.80 11.73
CA ARG A 923 -0.46 -17.51 12.49
C ARG A 923 -0.79 -16.01 12.49
N PRO A 924 -2.07 -15.60 12.40
CA PRO A 924 -2.46 -14.20 12.48
C PRO A 924 -2.56 -13.71 13.94
N ASP A 925 -1.93 -12.57 14.23
CA ASP A 925 -2.06 -11.85 15.51
C ASP A 925 -2.58 -10.42 15.29
N SER A 926 -2.49 -9.56 16.32
CA SER A 926 -2.98 -8.17 16.27
C SER A 926 -2.07 -7.20 15.50
N PHE A 927 -0.88 -7.64 15.09
CA PHE A 927 0.17 -6.85 14.45
C PHE A 927 0.74 -7.52 13.19
N SER A 928 0.70 -8.86 13.09
CA SER A 928 1.17 -9.64 11.95
C SER A 928 0.02 -10.23 11.11
N THR A 929 0.23 -10.32 9.79
CA THR A 929 -0.70 -11.00 8.88
C THR A 929 -0.36 -12.50 8.84
N GLY A 930 -1.32 -13.34 9.18
CA GLY A 930 -1.19 -14.79 9.03
C GLY A 930 -1.16 -15.18 7.56
N ILE A 931 -0.44 -16.24 7.20
CA ILE A 931 -0.29 -16.70 5.82
C ILE A 931 -0.71 -18.16 5.73
N VAL A 932 -1.60 -18.45 4.78
CA VAL A 932 -1.98 -19.82 4.40
C VAL A 932 -1.57 -20.02 2.94
N ALA A 933 -0.72 -21.02 2.68
CA ALA A 933 -0.39 -21.46 1.34
C ALA A 933 -1.33 -22.59 0.91
N VAL A 934 -1.84 -22.51 -0.33
CA VAL A 934 -2.71 -23.50 -0.94
C VAL A 934 -2.12 -23.89 -2.29
N THR A 935 -1.54 -25.09 -2.36
CA THR A 935 -0.93 -25.61 -3.58
C THR A 935 -1.89 -26.56 -4.30
N ILE A 936 -2.16 -26.25 -5.57
CA ILE A 936 -3.03 -27.04 -6.45
C ILE A 936 -2.16 -27.88 -7.39
N PRO A 937 -2.32 -29.21 -7.48
CA PRO A 937 -1.59 -30.03 -8.44
C PRO A 937 -1.87 -29.64 -9.90
N GLN A 938 -0.86 -29.72 -10.75
CA GLN A 938 -1.02 -29.39 -12.17
C GLN A 938 -2.00 -30.36 -12.85
N GLY A 939 -3.05 -29.82 -13.47
CA GLY A 939 -4.12 -30.62 -14.07
C GLY A 939 -5.34 -30.88 -13.15
N THR A 940 -5.34 -30.47 -11.88
CA THR A 940 -6.56 -30.47 -11.06
C THR A 940 -7.51 -29.33 -11.44
N ALA A 941 -7.00 -28.24 -12.02
CA ALA A 941 -7.76 -27.09 -12.48
C ALA A 941 -8.12 -27.18 -13.99
N VAL A 942 -8.84 -28.23 -14.41
CA VAL A 942 -9.32 -28.34 -15.80
C VAL A 942 -10.43 -27.30 -16.06
N ALA A 943 -10.40 -26.65 -17.23
CA ALA A 943 -11.43 -25.70 -17.63
C ALA A 943 -12.84 -26.33 -17.61
N GLY A 944 -13.68 -25.88 -16.69
CA GLY A 944 -15.03 -26.40 -16.45
C GLY A 944 -15.18 -27.33 -15.24
N THR A 945 -14.10 -27.67 -14.53
CA THR A 945 -14.16 -28.34 -13.22
C THR A 945 -13.67 -27.42 -12.10
N GLY A 946 -14.50 -27.25 -11.07
CA GLY A 946 -14.15 -26.52 -9.86
C GLY A 946 -13.45 -27.39 -8.82
N PHE A 947 -12.67 -26.76 -7.94
CA PHE A 947 -12.06 -27.38 -6.75
C PHE A 947 -12.62 -26.73 -5.47
N SER A 948 -12.43 -27.38 -4.31
CA SER A 948 -12.72 -26.77 -3.01
C SER A 948 -11.67 -27.13 -1.98
N PHE A 949 -11.39 -26.21 -1.04
CA PHE A 949 -10.44 -26.43 0.05
C PHE A 949 -10.95 -25.81 1.36
N GLY A 950 -10.67 -26.49 2.47
CA GLY A 950 -10.95 -25.97 3.82
C GLY A 950 -9.88 -25.00 4.30
N LEU A 951 -10.24 -24.13 5.24
CA LEU A 951 -9.26 -23.38 6.02
C LEU A 951 -8.64 -24.27 7.12
N PRO A 952 -7.37 -24.07 7.50
CA PRO A 952 -6.80 -24.72 8.69
C PRO A 952 -7.64 -24.45 9.93
N ASP A 953 -7.70 -25.40 10.87
CA ASP A 953 -8.62 -25.38 12.02
C ASP A 953 -8.53 -24.10 12.86
N GLU A 954 -7.34 -23.53 12.99
CA GLU A 954 -7.09 -22.28 13.72
C GLU A 954 -7.69 -21.03 13.04
N ILE A 955 -7.90 -21.08 11.72
CA ILE A 955 -8.55 -20.01 10.96
C ILE A 955 -10.05 -20.28 10.83
N SER A 956 -10.48 -21.53 10.66
CA SER A 956 -11.91 -21.88 10.64
C SER A 956 -12.56 -21.63 12.00
N THR A 957 -11.88 -21.94 13.11
CA THR A 957 -12.32 -21.56 14.47
C THR A 957 -12.38 -20.04 14.63
N LEU A 958 -11.35 -19.29 14.21
CA LEU A 958 -11.34 -17.83 14.24
C LEU A 958 -12.57 -17.24 13.51
N VAL A 959 -12.86 -17.69 12.28
CA VAL A 959 -14.05 -17.28 11.52
C VAL A 959 -15.34 -17.65 12.25
N SER A 960 -15.47 -18.89 12.74
CA SER A 960 -16.67 -19.36 13.45
C SER A 960 -16.95 -18.64 14.78
N SER A 961 -15.90 -18.07 15.39
CA SER A 961 -15.99 -17.28 16.62
C SER A 961 -16.34 -15.80 16.38
N SER A 962 -16.25 -15.32 15.15
CA SER A 962 -16.44 -13.90 14.82
C SER A 962 -17.92 -13.53 14.77
N GLY A 963 -18.32 -12.54 15.57
CA GLY A 963 -19.73 -12.18 15.74
C GLY A 963 -20.29 -11.31 14.62
N SER A 964 -19.46 -10.46 13.99
CA SER A 964 -19.91 -9.47 13.00
C SER A 964 -18.76 -8.79 12.25
N GLY A 965 -18.00 -9.51 11.41
CA GLY A 965 -16.79 -8.89 10.83
C GLY A 965 -16.09 -9.55 9.63
N LEU A 966 -16.60 -10.62 9.04
CA LEU A 966 -15.90 -11.28 7.92
C LEU A 966 -15.86 -10.40 6.66
N GLN A 967 -14.66 -10.07 6.19
CA GLN A 967 -14.41 -9.39 4.91
C GLN A 967 -13.39 -10.19 4.10
N ILE A 968 -13.65 -10.39 2.81
CA ILE A 968 -12.78 -11.17 1.92
C ILE A 968 -12.62 -10.41 0.60
N THR A 969 -11.38 -10.03 0.29
CA THR A 969 -11.00 -9.26 -0.91
C THR A 969 -9.75 -9.85 -1.56
N LEU A 970 -9.39 -9.36 -2.75
CA LEU A 970 -8.05 -9.53 -3.29
C LEU A 970 -7.04 -8.64 -2.53
N GLU A 971 -5.73 -8.84 -2.76
CA GLU A 971 -4.65 -7.99 -2.24
C GLU A 971 -4.82 -6.50 -2.63
N SER A 972 -5.51 -6.21 -3.74
CA SER A 972 -5.87 -4.87 -4.21
C SER A 972 -7.09 -4.24 -3.51
N GLY A 973 -7.76 -4.95 -2.60
CA GLY A 973 -9.03 -4.52 -1.98
C GLY A 973 -10.28 -4.71 -2.86
N ALA A 974 -10.13 -5.21 -4.09
CA ALA A 974 -11.25 -5.58 -4.96
C ALA A 974 -12.00 -6.82 -4.43
N PRO A 975 -13.31 -6.99 -4.74
CA PRO A 975 -14.03 -8.22 -4.42
C PRO A 975 -13.46 -9.44 -5.17
N LEU A 976 -13.78 -10.65 -4.69
CA LEU A 976 -13.38 -11.89 -5.35
C LEU A 976 -13.92 -11.99 -6.79
N PRO A 977 -13.15 -12.60 -7.72
CA PRO A 977 -13.65 -12.99 -9.03
C PRO A 977 -14.82 -13.98 -8.92
N SER A 978 -15.83 -13.86 -9.80
CA SER A 978 -17.07 -14.66 -9.74
C SER A 978 -16.90 -16.19 -9.89
N TRP A 979 -15.70 -16.67 -10.23
CA TRP A 979 -15.38 -18.10 -10.37
C TRP A 979 -14.88 -18.75 -9.06
N ILE A 980 -14.64 -17.98 -8.00
CA ILE A 980 -14.23 -18.46 -6.67
C ILE A 980 -14.93 -17.69 -5.56
N ASN A 981 -15.50 -18.40 -4.59
CA ASN A 981 -16.21 -17.80 -3.46
C ASN A 981 -15.92 -18.57 -2.16
N TYR A 982 -16.12 -17.92 -1.01
CA TYR A 982 -16.06 -18.56 0.30
C TYR A 982 -17.47 -18.96 0.77
N ASN A 983 -17.67 -20.24 1.07
CA ASN A 983 -18.88 -20.76 1.67
C ASN A 983 -18.69 -20.81 3.20
N ALA A 984 -19.37 -19.91 3.90
CA ALA A 984 -19.27 -19.80 5.36
C ALA A 984 -19.81 -21.03 6.10
N ASP A 985 -20.92 -21.61 5.64
CA ASP A 985 -21.59 -22.76 6.28
C ASP A 985 -20.73 -24.03 6.32
N SER A 986 -19.75 -24.14 5.42
CA SER A 986 -18.82 -25.28 5.30
C SER A 986 -17.35 -24.92 5.56
N ALA A 987 -17.05 -23.66 5.89
CA ALA A 987 -15.70 -23.11 6.07
C ALA A 987 -14.73 -23.39 4.90
N LYS A 988 -15.25 -23.45 3.67
CA LYS A 988 -14.50 -23.81 2.46
C LYS A 988 -14.52 -22.71 1.40
N PHE A 989 -13.39 -22.52 0.73
CA PHE A 989 -13.38 -21.88 -0.59
C PHE A 989 -13.84 -22.88 -1.64
N VAL A 990 -14.68 -22.43 -2.56
CA VAL A 990 -15.27 -23.23 -3.64
C VAL A 990 -15.11 -22.48 -4.96
N SER A 991 -14.54 -23.17 -5.95
CA SER A 991 -14.45 -22.73 -7.33
C SER A 991 -15.47 -23.46 -8.21
N SER A 992 -15.87 -22.86 -9.33
CA SER A 992 -16.80 -23.46 -10.30
C SER A 992 -16.16 -23.74 -11.68
N ALA A 993 -15.37 -22.81 -12.22
CA ALA A 993 -14.55 -23.01 -13.41
C ALA A 993 -13.37 -22.02 -13.41
N VAL A 994 -12.14 -22.52 -13.35
CA VAL A 994 -10.93 -21.69 -13.30
C VAL A 994 -10.59 -21.13 -14.69
N PRO A 995 -10.36 -19.81 -14.86
CA PRO A 995 -9.84 -19.24 -16.10
C PRO A 995 -8.34 -19.49 -16.32
N ASP A 996 -7.90 -19.56 -17.57
CA ASP A 996 -6.47 -19.60 -17.92
C ASP A 996 -5.70 -18.42 -17.30
N GLY A 997 -4.59 -18.71 -16.62
CA GLY A 997 -3.75 -17.68 -15.98
C GLY A 997 -4.31 -17.11 -14.66
N ALA A 998 -5.30 -17.76 -14.04
CA ALA A 998 -5.92 -17.32 -12.78
C ALA A 998 -4.99 -17.38 -11.53
N PHE A 999 -3.84 -18.04 -11.62
CA PHE A 999 -2.89 -18.23 -10.52
C PHE A 999 -1.52 -17.59 -10.80
N PRO A 1000 -0.79 -17.12 -9.77
CA PRO A 1000 -1.12 -17.18 -8.34
C PRO A 1000 -2.18 -16.15 -7.93
N LEU A 1001 -3.18 -16.59 -7.16
CA LEU A 1001 -4.24 -15.74 -6.63
C LEU A 1001 -3.98 -15.46 -5.15
N LYS A 1002 -3.98 -14.19 -4.76
CA LYS A 1002 -3.90 -13.76 -3.35
C LYS A 1002 -5.23 -13.24 -2.86
N VAL A 1003 -5.77 -13.86 -1.82
CA VAL A 1003 -6.99 -13.46 -1.12
C VAL A 1003 -6.63 -12.96 0.26
N ILE A 1004 -7.14 -11.79 0.65
CA ILE A 1004 -7.04 -11.24 2.00
C ILE A 1004 -8.38 -11.48 2.70
N MET A 1005 -8.36 -12.28 3.76
CA MET A 1005 -9.45 -12.45 4.69
C MET A 1005 -9.16 -11.61 5.94
N ASN A 1006 -10.12 -10.80 6.36
CA ASN A 1006 -10.06 -10.02 7.59
C ASN A 1006 -11.18 -10.50 8.52
N VAL A 1007 -10.82 -10.85 9.76
CA VAL A 1007 -11.71 -11.39 10.78
C VAL A 1007 -11.44 -10.64 12.09
N ASP A 1008 -12.41 -9.84 12.54
CA ASP A 1008 -12.34 -9.02 13.76
C ASP A 1008 -11.02 -8.22 13.92
N GLY A 1009 -10.50 -7.71 12.79
CA GLY A 1009 -9.28 -6.90 12.70
C GLY A 1009 -8.00 -7.68 12.40
N LYS A 1010 -8.00 -9.02 12.54
CA LYS A 1010 -6.87 -9.89 12.17
C LYS A 1010 -6.89 -10.19 10.67
N LYS A 1011 -5.75 -10.01 10.01
CA LYS A 1011 -5.59 -10.29 8.57
C LYS A 1011 -4.96 -11.67 8.34
N VAL A 1012 -5.51 -12.39 7.37
CA VAL A 1012 -4.98 -13.64 6.83
C VAL A 1012 -4.83 -13.51 5.32
N ALA A 1013 -3.61 -13.70 4.81
CA ALA A 1013 -3.31 -13.78 3.39
C ALA A 1013 -3.32 -15.25 2.95
N ILE A 1014 -4.28 -15.61 2.11
CA ILE A 1014 -4.39 -16.94 1.49
C ILE A 1014 -3.78 -16.84 0.11
N VAL A 1015 -2.67 -17.54 -0.12
CA VAL A 1015 -1.92 -17.57 -1.38
C VAL A 1015 -2.22 -18.89 -2.08
N ILE A 1016 -2.92 -18.83 -3.20
CA ILE A 1016 -3.33 -19.99 -4.00
C ILE A 1016 -2.45 -20.04 -5.25
N SER A 1017 -1.72 -21.14 -5.44
CA SER A 1017 -0.78 -21.33 -6.55
C SER A 1017 -0.78 -22.75 -7.07
N GLU A 1018 -0.59 -22.93 -8.37
CA GLU A 1018 -0.31 -24.25 -8.95
C GLU A 1018 1.09 -24.73 -8.57
N SER A 1019 1.26 -26.03 -8.36
CA SER A 1019 2.57 -26.66 -8.29
C SER A 1019 3.19 -26.74 -9.69
N GLN A 1020 4.47 -26.39 -9.79
CA GLN A 1020 5.33 -26.95 -10.83
C GLN A 1020 6.01 -28.19 -10.24
N GLU A 1021 5.65 -29.37 -10.76
CA GLU A 1021 6.47 -30.59 -10.68
C GLU A 1021 7.29 -30.75 -11.97
#